data_AF-Q5A510-F1
#
_entry.id   AF-Q5A510-F1
#
_cell.length_a   1.000
_cell.length_b   1.000
_cell.length_c   1.000
_cell.angle_alpha   90.00
_cell.angle_beta   90.00
_cell.angle_gamma   90.00
#
_symmetry.space_group_name_H-M   'P 1'
#
loop_
_entity.id
_entity.type
_entity.pdbx_description
1 polymer ?
#
loop_
_entity_poly.entity_id
_entity_poly.type
_entity_poly.pdbx_seq_one_letter_code
_entity_poly.pdbx_strand_id
1 'polypeptide(L)'
;MFPSIIITLFSIYQLIYSYNEHTINYYPPTELAISDEEIVNRAVQELHNIDAANDLNECMTCKTRLQVAKFISLTRPDLVPQIFSTWCVESGFDEIQCHMNYGYPSEDYCTMGNDFTKMVSLMNPSGLDGDYFCYYHDKNCGVLPETPLVDMSRLWPSKPRNYLPPDNSGETFHVLHISDINLQPDYKMFAEANCTQSLCCSPHCRNLQGSAPNFNENLEGGYFDSSYSRNHFEKGSYMDITKIKKPTWRPARQFGEYNCDSPALLLNSTMQGIRDLHQNHLSFEFALFTGGTVDHSDRSFMSKTKNIISQDTSYRILKHYLDTVDVIPTFGTRDIFPMNQLPQKHLTENSNSYQWQFDFLADLWLELGWIDHESSKQVRYSQIGYSLVTSRGLKIICLNSNVWNVKNLYAFWEVLSIDSFGMWKFLIEELIESERIHQRVWIVAHLPTNHQSLPLPTRVFAQIIERFSPQVIAAIFFGHIQVDTFMIQYGGDGTDTKELESAINHALVGPSISPYSGVNPAWRYYAIDSKSFSVVNSFTYYTKLDNTFINDGAEPVWEFGYSARDVYDPEQMWPMEWCLNTEWWHHVSEKIKQVPEMDLMYQRLDTRWFSQNELDGNSYCKVTSFTMEAKKQCMLTGDQDDYVEPKQPNDYVPFIHVGSKVEYIDKQVAYPPDEEEESESEEVDEDYQPGKKIGTGENNTNVGQGLNGGGNGESDDDNKVKKTEGFTGNENGEQNYTAANNDGSLSSRIRRKPQGKSLGLKIRNRHRIPIAQL
;
A
#
# COMPACT_ATOMS: atom_id res chain seq x y z
N MET A 1 -13.99 39.51 12.75
CA MET A 1 -14.51 40.83 12.26
C MET A 1 -14.76 40.63 10.77
N PHE A 2 -16.02 40.42 10.37
CA PHE A 2 -16.39 39.80 9.09
C PHE A 2 -15.95 40.60 7.85
N PRO A 3 -15.48 39.93 6.76
CA PRO A 3 -14.97 40.64 5.59
C PRO A 3 -16.13 41.19 4.74
N SER A 4 -16.24 42.51 4.69
CA SER A 4 -17.21 43.29 3.92
C SER A 4 -17.08 43.21 2.38
N ILE A 5 -16.50 42.15 1.82
CA ILE A 5 -16.26 42.05 0.36
C ILE A 5 -17.02 40.88 -0.28
N ILE A 6 -17.38 39.85 0.49
CA ILE A 6 -18.12 38.69 -0.05
C ILE A 6 -19.63 39.01 -0.23
N ILE A 7 -20.19 39.94 0.53
CA ILE A 7 -21.63 40.26 0.47
C ILE A 7 -21.97 41.26 -0.66
N THR A 8 -21.01 42.07 -1.10
CA THR A 8 -21.26 43.16 -2.07
C THR A 8 -21.26 42.68 -3.52
N LEU A 9 -20.64 41.53 -3.83
CA LEU A 9 -20.66 40.93 -5.17
C LEU A 9 -21.79 39.90 -5.36
N PHE A 10 -22.25 39.25 -4.28
CA PHE A 10 -23.37 38.30 -4.34
C PHE A 10 -24.74 38.96 -4.60
N SER A 11 -24.87 40.26 -4.37
CA SER A 11 -26.13 41.00 -4.63
C SER A 11 -26.36 41.32 -6.11
N ILE A 12 -25.38 41.10 -6.99
CA ILE A 12 -25.50 41.42 -8.43
C ILE A 12 -25.90 40.18 -9.26
N TYR A 13 -25.74 38.96 -8.74
CA TYR A 13 -25.92 37.74 -9.53
C TYR A 13 -27.37 37.20 -9.57
N GLN A 14 -28.28 37.72 -8.75
CA GLN A 14 -29.66 37.20 -8.60
C GLN A 14 -30.73 37.94 -9.43
N LEU A 15 -30.35 38.83 -10.36
CA LEU A 15 -31.30 39.70 -11.07
C LEU A 15 -31.40 39.51 -12.59
N ILE A 16 -30.77 38.48 -13.19
CA ILE A 16 -30.77 38.32 -14.66
C ILE A 16 -31.12 36.88 -15.05
N TYR A 17 -32.37 36.48 -14.86
CA TYR A 17 -33.00 35.38 -15.61
C TYR A 17 -34.52 35.59 -15.68
N SER A 18 -34.98 36.43 -16.62
CA SER A 18 -36.32 36.29 -17.18
C SER A 18 -36.41 37.01 -18.54
N TYR A 19 -36.62 36.20 -19.58
CA TYR A 19 -37.37 36.48 -20.80
C TYR A 19 -36.92 37.56 -21.82
N ASN A 20 -36.87 37.07 -23.07
CA ASN A 20 -37.13 37.72 -24.36
C ASN A 20 -36.01 38.40 -25.18
N GLU A 21 -35.83 37.78 -26.36
CA GLU A 21 -35.68 38.34 -27.70
C GLU A 21 -34.56 39.32 -28.02
N HIS A 22 -33.58 38.81 -28.81
CA HIS A 22 -32.78 39.52 -29.82
C HIS A 22 -32.56 41.03 -29.63
N THR A 23 -31.79 41.38 -28.61
CA THR A 23 -31.04 42.65 -28.56
C THR A 23 -29.55 42.33 -28.59
N ILE A 24 -28.86 42.84 -29.61
CA ILE A 24 -27.40 42.93 -29.65
C ILE A 24 -27.01 43.85 -28.49
N ASN A 25 -26.74 43.28 -27.31
CA ASN A 25 -26.19 44.03 -26.18
C ASN A 25 -24.72 44.30 -26.47
N TYR A 26 -24.47 45.48 -27.02
CA TYR A 26 -23.16 46.12 -27.04
C TYR A 26 -22.82 46.47 -25.58
N TYR A 27 -22.17 45.57 -24.84
CA TYR A 27 -21.54 45.95 -23.58
C TYR A 27 -20.36 46.87 -23.91
N PRO A 28 -20.30 48.09 -23.35
CA PRO A 28 -19.12 48.93 -23.49
C PRO A 28 -17.91 48.18 -22.90
N PRO A 29 -16.71 48.28 -23.49
CA PRO A 29 -15.53 47.64 -22.92
C PRO A 29 -15.34 48.19 -21.50
N THR A 30 -15.41 47.32 -20.50
CA THR A 30 -15.04 47.68 -19.13
C THR A 30 -13.57 48.06 -19.11
N GLU A 31 -13.29 49.35 -18.91
CA GLU A 31 -11.97 50.00 -18.88
C GLU A 31 -11.06 49.56 -17.71
N LEU A 32 -11.29 48.41 -17.06
CA LEU A 32 -10.38 47.85 -16.05
C LEU A 32 -10.41 46.31 -16.12
N ALA A 33 -9.78 45.71 -17.13
CA ALA A 33 -9.37 44.32 -17.01
C ALA A 33 -8.20 44.27 -16.01
N ILE A 34 -8.43 43.69 -14.83
CA ILE A 34 -7.38 43.46 -13.83
C ILE A 34 -6.31 42.57 -14.47
N SER A 35 -5.03 42.93 -14.36
CA SER A 35 -3.94 42.12 -14.91
C SER A 35 -3.81 40.79 -14.15
N ASP A 36 -3.28 39.77 -14.81
CA ASP A 36 -3.02 38.47 -14.19
C ASP A 36 -2.12 38.61 -12.95
N GLU A 37 -1.11 39.48 -13.03
CA GLU A 37 -0.24 39.82 -11.89
C GLU A 37 -1.03 40.38 -10.71
N GLU A 38 -1.99 41.26 -10.95
CA GLU A 38 -2.80 41.81 -9.85
C GLU A 38 -3.81 40.81 -9.30
N ILE A 39 -4.36 39.91 -10.13
CA ILE A 39 -5.17 38.78 -9.65
C ILE A 39 -4.32 37.88 -8.74
N VAL A 40 -3.10 37.53 -9.17
CA VAL A 40 -2.17 36.71 -8.40
C VAL A 40 -1.84 37.38 -7.06
N ASN A 41 -1.40 38.64 -7.08
CA ASN A 41 -1.02 39.37 -5.86
C ASN A 41 -2.18 39.49 -4.86
N ARG A 42 -3.40 39.77 -5.34
CA ARG A 42 -4.58 39.86 -4.47
C ARG A 42 -4.96 38.51 -3.88
N ALA A 43 -4.89 37.43 -4.67
CA ALA A 43 -5.19 36.09 -4.20
C ALA A 43 -4.16 35.59 -3.18
N VAL A 44 -2.87 35.81 -3.42
CA VAL A 44 -1.79 35.48 -2.48
C VAL A 44 -1.96 36.27 -1.18
N GLN A 45 -2.26 37.57 -1.25
CA GLN A 45 -2.52 38.39 -0.07
C GLN A 45 -3.72 37.87 0.74
N GLU A 46 -4.78 37.41 0.08
CA GLU A 46 -5.95 36.84 0.76
C GLU A 46 -5.60 35.53 1.49
N LEU A 47 -4.79 34.67 0.88
CA LEU A 47 -4.31 33.44 1.53
C LEU A 47 -3.46 33.77 2.79
N HIS A 48 -2.57 34.76 2.70
CA HIS A 48 -1.82 35.25 3.88
C HIS A 48 -2.73 35.85 4.96
N ASN A 49 -3.79 36.57 4.58
CA ASN A 49 -4.76 37.09 5.53
C ASN A 49 -5.49 35.96 6.28
N ILE A 50 -5.79 34.85 5.58
CA ILE A 50 -6.40 33.66 6.16
C ILE A 50 -5.44 32.99 7.15
N ASP A 51 -4.17 32.82 6.79
CA ASP A 51 -3.17 32.21 7.68
C ASP A 51 -2.89 33.08 8.93
N ALA A 52 -3.05 34.40 8.81
CA ALA A 52 -2.91 35.35 9.92
C ALA A 52 -4.19 35.52 10.78
N ALA A 53 -5.30 34.86 10.42
CA ALA A 53 -6.57 35.01 11.12
C ALA A 53 -6.55 34.27 12.46
N ASN A 54 -6.63 35.01 13.57
CA ASN A 54 -6.60 34.45 14.92
C ASN A 54 -7.92 33.79 15.38
N ASP A 55 -9.00 33.93 14.61
CA ASP A 55 -10.33 33.40 14.92
C ASP A 55 -10.65 32.08 14.20
N LEU A 56 -9.73 31.55 13.38
CA LEU A 56 -9.85 30.25 12.74
C LEU A 56 -8.97 29.22 13.45
N ASN A 57 -9.51 28.01 13.67
CA ASN A 57 -8.68 26.87 14.02
C ASN A 57 -7.97 26.32 12.78
N GLU A 58 -6.99 25.44 12.97
CA GLU A 58 -6.11 24.94 11.92
C GLU A 58 -6.88 24.30 10.75
N CYS A 59 -7.90 23.49 11.04
CA CYS A 59 -8.76 22.88 10.02
C CYS A 59 -9.61 23.91 9.27
N MET A 60 -10.17 24.90 9.97
CA MET A 60 -10.94 25.99 9.35
C MET A 60 -10.05 26.90 8.49
N THR A 61 -8.80 27.13 8.88
CA THR A 61 -7.80 27.84 8.06
C THR A 61 -7.54 27.09 6.75
N CYS A 62 -7.37 25.76 6.80
CA CYS A 62 -7.29 24.93 5.60
C CYS A 62 -8.55 25.04 4.72
N LYS A 63 -9.74 24.84 5.29
CA LYS A 63 -11.01 24.90 4.55
C LYS A 63 -11.23 26.28 3.91
N THR A 64 -10.84 27.35 4.57
CA THR A 64 -10.96 28.72 4.05
C THR A 64 -10.01 28.94 2.87
N ARG A 65 -8.77 28.44 2.93
CA ARG A 65 -7.86 28.43 1.76
C ARG A 65 -8.43 27.62 0.59
N LEU A 66 -9.06 26.48 0.85
CA LEU A 66 -9.74 25.69 -0.18
C LEU A 66 -10.95 26.42 -0.81
N GLN A 67 -11.68 27.24 -0.04
CA GLN A 67 -12.75 28.09 -0.60
C GLN A 67 -12.18 29.12 -1.58
N VAL A 68 -11.06 29.75 -1.25
CA VAL A 68 -10.34 30.64 -2.17
C VAL A 68 -9.87 29.88 -3.41
N ALA A 69 -9.28 28.69 -3.21
CA ALA A 69 -8.84 27.81 -4.30
C ALA A 69 -9.98 27.47 -5.26
N LYS A 70 -11.16 27.10 -4.72
CA LYS A 70 -12.37 26.80 -5.50
C LYS A 70 -12.86 28.01 -6.28
N PHE A 71 -12.87 29.19 -5.67
CA PHE A 71 -13.28 30.40 -6.38
C PHE A 71 -12.35 30.72 -7.56
N ILE A 72 -11.04 30.61 -7.35
CA ILE A 72 -10.04 30.88 -8.41
C ILE A 72 -10.10 29.79 -9.48
N SER A 73 -10.25 28.51 -9.12
CA SER A 73 -10.32 27.41 -10.11
C SER A 73 -11.54 27.51 -11.03
N LEU A 74 -12.65 28.08 -10.54
CA LEU A 74 -13.86 28.32 -11.34
C LEU A 74 -13.77 29.56 -12.23
N THR A 75 -12.85 30.50 -11.95
CA THR A 75 -12.76 31.79 -12.66
C THR A 75 -11.49 31.94 -13.50
N ARG A 76 -10.34 31.55 -12.95
CA ARG A 76 -8.99 31.58 -13.53
C ARG A 76 -8.18 30.33 -13.14
N PRO A 77 -8.58 29.12 -13.62
CA PRO A 77 -7.87 27.87 -13.30
C PRO A 77 -6.40 27.90 -13.74
N ASP A 78 -6.07 28.66 -14.78
CA ASP A 78 -4.72 28.85 -15.30
C ASP A 78 -3.76 29.55 -14.32
N LEU A 79 -4.31 30.33 -13.38
CA LEU A 79 -3.52 31.06 -12.37
C LEU A 79 -3.40 30.31 -11.04
N VAL A 80 -4.20 29.27 -10.78
CA VAL A 80 -4.16 28.51 -9.53
C VAL A 80 -2.74 27.98 -9.23
N PRO A 81 -2.01 27.38 -10.19
CA PRO A 81 -0.66 26.90 -9.92
C PRO A 81 0.31 28.00 -9.46
N GLN A 82 0.27 29.16 -10.12
CA GLN A 82 1.10 30.30 -9.74
C GLN A 82 0.72 30.82 -8.36
N ILE A 83 -0.56 31.04 -8.09
CA ILE A 83 -1.06 31.60 -6.83
C ILE A 83 -0.66 30.73 -5.64
N PHE A 84 -0.95 29.43 -5.70
CA PHE A 84 -0.70 28.54 -4.56
C PHE A 84 0.78 28.18 -4.39
N SER A 85 1.56 28.12 -5.48
CA SER A 85 3.02 27.96 -5.34
C SER A 85 3.67 29.20 -4.72
N THR A 86 3.30 30.41 -5.16
CA THR A 86 3.79 31.67 -4.57
C THR A 86 3.39 31.79 -3.09
N TRP A 87 2.12 31.59 -2.75
CA TRP A 87 1.66 31.63 -1.36
C TRP A 87 2.39 30.62 -0.48
N CYS A 88 2.56 29.38 -0.95
CA CYS A 88 3.25 28.33 -0.21
C CYS A 88 4.72 28.70 0.08
N VAL A 89 5.44 29.23 -0.92
CA VAL A 89 6.84 29.68 -0.74
C VAL A 89 6.92 30.86 0.22
N GLU A 90 6.05 31.86 0.05
CA GLU A 90 6.03 33.05 0.92
C GLU A 90 5.63 32.74 2.37
N SER A 91 4.87 31.67 2.59
CA SER A 91 4.50 31.18 3.93
C SER A 91 5.64 30.43 4.64
N GLY A 92 6.80 30.26 3.99
CA GLY A 92 7.99 29.64 4.57
C GLY A 92 8.03 28.11 4.45
N PHE A 93 7.17 27.50 3.62
CA PHE A 93 7.25 26.08 3.31
C PHE A 93 8.40 25.80 2.32
N ASP A 94 8.82 24.53 2.23
CA ASP A 94 9.88 24.11 1.32
C ASP A 94 9.50 24.39 -0.15
N GLU A 95 10.34 25.16 -0.84
CA GLU A 95 10.11 25.64 -2.20
C GLU A 95 9.87 24.47 -3.18
N ILE A 96 10.64 23.39 -3.05
CA ILE A 96 10.49 22.21 -3.91
C ILE A 96 9.12 21.57 -3.67
N GLN A 97 8.72 21.34 -2.42
CA GLN A 97 7.39 20.78 -2.12
C GLN A 97 6.25 21.68 -2.60
N CYS A 98 6.39 23.00 -2.48
CA CYS A 98 5.40 23.95 -3.00
C CYS A 98 5.23 23.80 -4.52
N HIS A 99 6.33 23.70 -5.27
CA HIS A 99 6.28 23.45 -6.71
C HIS A 99 5.77 22.05 -7.06
N MET A 100 6.07 21.01 -6.28
CA MET A 100 5.53 19.67 -6.54
C MET A 100 4.03 19.58 -6.27
N ASN A 101 3.52 20.28 -5.25
CA ASN A 101 2.11 20.26 -4.89
C ASN A 101 1.26 21.14 -5.79
N TYR A 102 1.74 22.35 -6.09
CA TYR A 102 0.93 23.39 -6.74
C TYR A 102 1.49 23.85 -8.08
N GLY A 103 2.72 23.49 -8.45
CA GLY A 103 3.33 23.96 -9.68
C GLY A 103 2.65 23.44 -10.96
N TYR A 104 2.94 24.12 -12.07
CA TYR A 104 2.47 23.73 -13.39
C TYR A 104 2.88 22.30 -13.77
N PRO A 105 2.08 21.59 -14.60
CA PRO A 105 2.40 20.24 -15.05
C PRO A 105 3.76 20.19 -15.75
N SER A 106 4.53 19.15 -15.47
CA SER A 106 5.83 18.91 -16.11
C SER A 106 5.98 17.43 -16.45
N GLU A 107 6.65 17.13 -17.58
CA GLU A 107 7.08 15.76 -17.87
C GLU A 107 8.43 15.42 -17.23
N ASP A 108 9.19 16.43 -16.79
CA ASP A 108 10.54 16.28 -16.22
C ASP A 108 10.53 16.01 -14.71
N TYR A 109 9.44 16.37 -14.03
CA TYR A 109 9.24 16.19 -12.59
C TYR A 109 7.75 16.03 -12.27
N CYS A 110 7.42 15.35 -11.18
CA CYS A 110 6.05 14.99 -10.82
C CYS A 110 5.34 16.12 -10.07
N THR A 111 4.66 17.02 -10.77
CA THR A 111 3.79 18.04 -10.18
C THR A 111 2.32 17.65 -10.16
N MET A 112 1.56 18.25 -9.24
CA MET A 112 0.13 18.00 -9.06
C MET A 112 -0.73 19.27 -9.17
N GLY A 113 -0.20 20.40 -9.65
CA GLY A 113 -0.94 21.68 -9.65
C GLY A 113 -2.22 21.63 -10.48
N ASN A 114 -2.21 20.94 -11.61
CA ASN A 114 -3.43 20.72 -12.41
C ASN A 114 -4.43 19.81 -11.70
N ASP A 115 -3.96 18.75 -11.04
CA ASP A 115 -4.80 17.82 -10.30
C ASP A 115 -5.44 18.50 -9.10
N PHE A 116 -4.66 19.29 -8.35
CA PHE A 116 -5.15 20.15 -7.28
C PHE A 116 -6.21 21.13 -7.80
N THR A 117 -5.91 21.86 -8.88
CA THR A 117 -6.83 22.83 -9.50
C THR A 117 -8.16 22.18 -9.89
N LYS A 118 -8.10 20.98 -10.50
CA LYS A 118 -9.32 20.28 -10.93
C LYS A 118 -10.09 19.75 -9.73
N MET A 119 -9.41 19.15 -8.75
CA MET A 119 -10.04 18.66 -7.52
C MET A 119 -10.77 19.78 -6.77
N VAL A 120 -10.12 20.94 -6.53
CA VAL A 120 -10.76 22.05 -5.79
C VAL A 120 -11.90 22.69 -6.57
N SER A 121 -11.92 22.59 -7.90
CA SER A 121 -13.06 23.04 -8.71
C SER A 121 -14.32 22.20 -8.48
N LEU A 122 -14.15 20.93 -8.10
CA LEU A 122 -15.22 19.95 -7.93
C LEU A 122 -15.66 19.80 -6.46
N MET A 123 -14.71 19.77 -5.52
CA MET A 123 -14.95 19.48 -4.12
C MET A 123 -15.90 20.49 -3.45
N ASN A 124 -16.50 20.13 -2.31
CA ASN A 124 -17.15 21.08 -1.40
C ASN A 124 -16.23 21.44 -0.21
N PRO A 125 -15.45 22.55 -0.26
CA PRO A 125 -14.50 22.91 0.80
C PRO A 125 -15.10 23.05 2.19
N SER A 126 -16.37 23.46 2.29
CA SER A 126 -17.04 23.70 3.57
C SER A 126 -17.57 22.41 4.21
N GLY A 127 -17.73 21.34 3.43
CA GLY A 127 -18.26 20.06 3.89
C GLY A 127 -17.19 19.00 4.12
N LEU A 128 -17.63 17.74 4.13
CA LEU A 128 -16.80 16.58 4.44
C LEU A 128 -15.64 16.37 3.45
N ASP A 129 -15.80 16.78 2.20
CA ASP A 129 -14.71 16.78 1.20
C ASP A 129 -13.51 17.60 1.70
N GLY A 130 -13.78 18.81 2.20
CA GLY A 130 -12.76 19.69 2.77
C GLY A 130 -12.20 19.16 4.08
N ASP A 131 -13.04 18.56 4.94
CA ASP A 131 -12.59 17.99 6.21
C ASP A 131 -11.58 16.84 6.00
N TYR A 132 -11.89 15.90 5.09
CA TYR A 132 -10.97 14.82 4.75
C TYR A 132 -9.70 15.34 4.07
N PHE A 133 -9.83 16.28 3.11
CA PHE A 133 -8.64 16.83 2.45
C PHE A 133 -7.72 17.49 3.47
N CYS A 134 -8.26 18.32 4.35
CA CYS A 134 -7.47 19.04 5.34
C CYS A 134 -6.78 18.08 6.31
N TYR A 135 -7.45 17.03 6.79
CA TYR A 135 -6.80 16.02 7.65
C TYR A 135 -5.59 15.35 6.98
N TYR A 136 -5.71 14.95 5.71
CA TYR A 136 -4.66 14.19 5.03
C TYR A 136 -3.57 15.05 4.38
N HIS A 137 -3.87 16.30 4.02
CA HIS A 137 -2.98 17.16 3.24
C HIS A 137 -2.54 18.44 3.97
N ASP A 138 -3.13 18.78 5.12
CA ASP A 138 -2.64 19.83 6.00
C ASP A 138 -2.16 19.25 7.33
N LYS A 139 -0.84 19.33 7.55
CA LYS A 139 -0.19 18.80 8.76
C LYS A 139 -0.70 19.41 10.06
N ASN A 140 -1.33 20.60 10.00
CA ASN A 140 -1.84 21.28 11.18
C ASN A 140 -3.29 20.83 11.53
N CYS A 141 -4.03 20.26 10.57
CA CYS A 141 -5.38 19.76 10.84
C CYS A 141 -5.34 18.33 11.37
N GLY A 142 -5.20 18.17 12.69
CA GLY A 142 -5.13 16.87 13.36
C GLY A 142 -6.47 16.15 13.54
N VAL A 143 -7.55 16.58 12.86
CA VAL A 143 -8.91 16.12 13.12
C VAL A 143 -9.40 15.19 12.01
N LEU A 144 -9.41 13.88 12.27
CA LEU A 144 -9.99 12.91 11.33
C LEU A 144 -11.52 13.01 11.39
N PRO A 145 -12.21 13.22 10.25
CA PRO A 145 -13.67 13.20 10.22
C PRO A 145 -14.20 11.80 10.54
N GLU A 146 -15.32 11.75 11.25
CA GLU A 146 -15.99 10.49 11.57
C GLU A 146 -16.39 9.74 10.29
N THR A 147 -16.06 8.45 10.22
CA THR A 147 -16.30 7.66 9.01
C THR A 147 -17.81 7.47 8.79
N PRO A 148 -18.36 7.87 7.63
CA PRO A 148 -19.77 7.64 7.30
C PRO A 148 -20.18 6.18 7.40
N LEU A 149 -21.34 5.92 8.01
CA LEU A 149 -21.97 4.60 7.97
C LEU A 149 -22.38 4.28 6.52
N VAL A 150 -22.26 3.01 6.13
CA VAL A 150 -22.63 2.56 4.79
C VAL A 150 -23.34 1.23 4.87
N ASP A 151 -24.43 1.10 4.12
CA ASP A 151 -25.18 -0.14 3.94
C ASP A 151 -25.18 -0.50 2.45
N MET A 152 -24.34 -1.49 2.12
CA MET A 152 -24.17 -2.02 0.77
C MET A 152 -25.14 -3.17 0.44
N SER A 153 -25.98 -3.60 1.40
CA SER A 153 -26.76 -4.86 1.31
C SER A 153 -27.70 -4.95 0.10
N ARG A 154 -28.09 -3.81 -0.49
CA ARG A 154 -28.97 -3.74 -1.67
C ARG A 154 -28.27 -4.03 -2.99
N LEU A 155 -26.94 -4.11 -3.03
CA LEU A 155 -26.17 -4.32 -4.27
C LEU A 155 -25.99 -5.79 -4.63
N TRP A 156 -26.38 -6.73 -3.76
CA TRP A 156 -26.24 -8.16 -3.99
C TRP A 156 -27.41 -8.94 -3.38
N PRO A 157 -27.71 -10.15 -3.88
CA PRO A 157 -28.66 -11.03 -3.22
C PRO A 157 -28.11 -11.51 -1.87
N SER A 158 -28.99 -12.01 -1.00
CA SER A 158 -28.59 -12.67 0.25
C SER A 158 -27.62 -13.82 -0.01
N LYS A 159 -26.64 -14.00 0.88
CA LYS A 159 -25.67 -15.10 0.84
C LYS A 159 -26.39 -16.45 0.75
N PRO A 160 -26.08 -17.31 -0.24
CA PRO A 160 -26.71 -18.62 -0.36
C PRO A 160 -26.41 -19.49 0.87
N ARG A 161 -27.44 -20.08 1.49
CA ARG A 161 -27.27 -20.90 2.71
C ARG A 161 -26.47 -22.20 2.48
N ASN A 162 -26.53 -22.76 1.28
CA ASN A 162 -25.99 -24.10 0.95
C ASN A 162 -24.83 -24.04 -0.04
N TYR A 163 -24.12 -22.92 -0.16
CA TYR A 163 -22.92 -22.85 -0.96
C TYR A 163 -21.71 -22.95 -0.03
N LEU A 164 -20.96 -24.04 -0.15
CA LEU A 164 -19.70 -24.25 0.58
C LEU A 164 -18.54 -24.16 -0.41
N PRO A 165 -17.37 -23.68 0.03
CA PRO A 165 -16.15 -23.85 -0.74
C PRO A 165 -15.97 -25.33 -1.09
N PRO A 166 -15.46 -25.67 -2.29
CA PRO A 166 -15.14 -27.04 -2.63
C PRO A 166 -14.08 -27.61 -1.67
N ASP A 167 -14.25 -28.88 -1.29
CA ASP A 167 -13.25 -29.60 -0.48
C ASP A 167 -11.88 -29.60 -1.18
N ASN A 168 -10.83 -29.55 -0.36
CA ASN A 168 -9.46 -29.71 -0.84
C ASN A 168 -9.30 -31.04 -1.57
N SER A 169 -8.59 -31.00 -2.68
CA SER A 169 -8.18 -32.20 -3.42
C SER A 169 -7.00 -32.94 -2.80
N GLY A 170 -6.14 -32.23 -2.06
CA GLY A 170 -4.84 -32.73 -1.60
C GLY A 170 -3.74 -32.68 -2.65
N GLU A 171 -4.08 -32.45 -3.93
CA GLU A 171 -3.11 -32.13 -4.99
C GLU A 171 -2.82 -30.64 -5.01
N THR A 172 -1.54 -30.25 -5.02
CA THR A 172 -1.14 -28.84 -5.03
C THR A 172 -0.40 -28.42 -6.29
N PHE A 173 -0.53 -27.15 -6.66
CA PHE A 173 0.32 -26.47 -7.65
C PHE A 173 0.97 -25.23 -7.02
N HIS A 174 1.98 -24.64 -7.67
CA HIS A 174 2.71 -23.50 -7.12
C HIS A 174 2.45 -22.21 -7.87
N VAL A 175 2.29 -21.11 -7.11
CA VAL A 175 2.12 -19.76 -7.64
C VAL A 175 3.17 -18.84 -7.03
N LEU A 176 3.91 -18.13 -7.88
CA LEU A 176 4.89 -17.14 -7.46
C LEU A 176 4.20 -15.81 -7.10
N HIS A 177 4.72 -15.07 -6.12
CA HIS A 177 4.28 -13.72 -5.78
C HIS A 177 5.50 -12.80 -5.67
N ILE A 178 5.57 -11.88 -6.63
CA ILE A 178 6.56 -10.81 -6.70
C ILE A 178 5.88 -9.50 -6.30
N SER A 179 6.57 -8.67 -5.52
CA SER A 179 6.09 -7.33 -5.16
C SER A 179 7.24 -6.35 -5.07
N ASP A 180 6.94 -5.06 -5.25
CA ASP A 180 7.84 -3.95 -4.92
C ASP A 180 9.27 -4.16 -5.43
N ILE A 181 9.36 -4.31 -6.76
CA ILE A 181 10.64 -4.31 -7.48
C ILE A 181 11.35 -2.99 -7.25
N ASN A 182 10.61 -1.88 -7.37
CA ASN A 182 11.10 -0.51 -7.26
C ASN A 182 12.46 -0.37 -7.94
N LEU A 183 12.48 -0.55 -9.27
CA LEU A 183 13.73 -0.47 -10.02
C LEU A 183 14.20 0.97 -9.98
N GLN A 184 15.45 1.18 -9.57
CA GLN A 184 16.11 2.49 -9.59
C GLN A 184 16.99 2.59 -10.85
N PRO A 185 16.50 3.17 -11.97
CA PRO A 185 17.24 3.13 -13.25
C PRO A 185 18.51 3.99 -13.22
N ASP A 186 18.56 4.97 -12.34
CA ASP A 186 19.70 5.87 -12.11
C ASP A 186 20.62 5.39 -10.98
N TYR A 187 20.42 4.18 -10.44
CA TYR A 187 21.31 3.61 -9.44
C TYR A 187 22.76 3.60 -9.96
N LYS A 188 23.68 4.15 -9.17
CA LYS A 188 25.08 4.26 -9.55
C LYS A 188 25.98 3.82 -8.41
N MET A 189 26.81 2.81 -8.67
CA MET A 189 27.90 2.45 -7.76
C MET A 189 28.75 3.68 -7.42
N PHE A 190 29.21 3.75 -6.17
CA PHE A 190 29.93 4.89 -5.56
C PHE A 190 29.13 6.18 -5.37
N ALA A 191 27.87 6.27 -5.80
CA ALA A 191 27.00 7.33 -5.34
C ALA A 191 26.80 7.24 -3.82
N GLU A 192 26.30 8.32 -3.22
CA GLU A 192 26.06 8.34 -1.78
C GLU A 192 24.89 7.43 -1.41
N ALA A 193 25.14 6.43 -0.57
CA ALA A 193 24.14 5.55 0.02
C ALA A 193 23.63 6.04 1.39
N ASN A 194 24.27 7.04 1.98
CA ASN A 194 23.80 7.71 3.20
C ASN A 194 23.50 9.18 2.92
N CYS A 195 22.58 9.44 1.99
CA CYS A 195 22.20 10.77 1.55
C CYS A 195 21.10 11.37 2.45
N THR A 196 20.90 12.70 2.38
CA THR A 196 19.93 13.42 3.23
C THR A 196 18.93 14.23 2.41
N GLN A 197 18.74 13.89 1.13
CA GLN A 197 17.92 14.65 0.19
C GLN A 197 16.68 13.88 -0.21
N SER A 198 16.84 12.86 -1.07
CA SER A 198 15.82 12.01 -1.67
C SER A 198 16.31 10.55 -1.58
N LEU A 199 15.92 9.69 -2.51
CA LEU A 199 16.46 8.34 -2.67
C LEU A 199 17.97 8.36 -2.98
N CYS A 200 18.71 7.62 -2.18
CA CYS A 200 20.16 7.52 -2.27
C CYS A 200 20.61 6.66 -3.46
N CYS A 201 21.92 6.42 -3.57
CA CYS A 201 22.55 5.69 -4.67
C CYS A 201 22.31 6.29 -6.07
N SER A 202 21.81 7.52 -6.15
CA SER A 202 21.65 8.28 -7.39
C SER A 202 22.78 9.31 -7.56
N PRO A 203 23.15 9.70 -8.79
CA PRO A 203 24.16 10.73 -9.04
C PRO A 203 23.83 12.12 -8.46
N HIS A 204 22.57 12.35 -8.10
CA HIS A 204 22.03 13.65 -7.71
C HIS A 204 21.89 13.83 -6.20
N CYS A 205 21.92 12.74 -5.42
CA CYS A 205 21.78 12.78 -3.97
C CYS A 205 23.12 12.64 -3.26
N ARG A 206 23.30 13.39 -2.16
CA ARG A 206 24.47 13.35 -1.29
C ARG A 206 24.07 13.59 0.17
N ASN A 207 25.02 13.37 1.08
CA ASN A 207 24.86 13.76 2.46
C ASN A 207 25.16 15.26 2.60
N LEU A 208 24.23 16.03 3.18
CA LEU A 208 24.39 17.46 3.40
C LEU A 208 24.86 17.82 4.83
N GLN A 209 24.97 16.85 5.75
CA GLN A 209 25.26 17.06 7.18
C GLN A 209 26.76 17.16 7.52
N GLY A 210 27.61 17.49 6.55
CA GLY A 210 29.03 17.77 6.78
C GLY A 210 29.96 17.15 5.74
N SER A 211 31.26 17.34 5.93
CA SER A 211 32.28 16.67 5.11
C SER A 211 32.30 15.18 5.43
N ALA A 212 32.38 14.36 4.38
CA ALA A 212 32.57 12.92 4.55
C ALA A 212 33.81 12.66 5.43
N PRO A 213 33.75 11.70 6.37
CA PRO A 213 34.94 11.31 7.11
C PRO A 213 36.02 10.82 6.13
N ASN A 214 37.29 10.99 6.50
CA ASN A 214 38.37 10.32 5.77
C ASN A 214 38.04 8.82 5.70
N PHE A 215 38.16 8.23 4.51
CA PHE A 215 37.71 6.88 4.19
C PHE A 215 37.89 5.92 5.38
N ASN A 216 36.77 5.39 5.87
CA ASN A 216 36.78 4.43 6.95
C ASN A 216 37.26 3.08 6.40
N GLU A 217 38.29 2.48 7.02
CA GLU A 217 38.81 1.16 6.63
C GLU A 217 37.71 0.08 6.68
N ASN A 218 36.63 0.30 7.43
CA ASN A 218 35.50 -0.63 7.54
C ASN A 218 34.58 -0.71 6.29
N LEU A 219 34.86 0.03 5.21
CA LEU A 219 34.07 0.00 3.98
C LEU A 219 34.49 -1.09 2.99
N GLU A 220 35.33 -2.04 3.40
CA GLU A 220 35.89 -3.08 2.52
C GLU A 220 34.81 -3.98 1.87
N GLY A 221 34.79 -4.00 0.53
CA GLY A 221 34.09 -4.98 -0.29
C GLY A 221 32.75 -4.54 -0.93
N GLY A 222 32.32 -5.31 -1.93
CA GLY A 222 31.06 -5.09 -2.68
C GLY A 222 31.15 -4.17 -3.91
N TYR A 223 32.37 -3.75 -4.31
CA TYR A 223 32.60 -2.83 -5.43
C TYR A 223 33.23 -3.53 -6.63
N PHE A 224 32.41 -4.17 -7.45
CA PHE A 224 32.85 -4.83 -8.68
C PHE A 224 32.00 -4.31 -9.83
N ASP A 225 32.61 -4.09 -11.00
CA ASP A 225 31.92 -3.64 -12.21
C ASP A 225 31.18 -4.79 -12.90
N SER A 226 30.33 -5.47 -12.13
CA SER A 226 29.66 -6.69 -12.57
C SER A 226 28.43 -6.37 -13.41
N SER A 227 28.03 -7.30 -14.25
CA SER A 227 26.86 -7.13 -15.11
C SER A 227 26.16 -8.45 -15.39
N TYR A 228 24.95 -8.38 -15.95
CA TYR A 228 24.29 -9.52 -16.55
C TYR A 228 24.36 -9.41 -18.06
N SER A 229 24.87 -10.46 -18.69
CA SER A 229 25.00 -10.59 -20.13
C SER A 229 24.49 -11.96 -20.53
N ARG A 230 23.48 -12.00 -21.41
CA ARG A 230 22.87 -13.23 -21.92
C ARG A 230 22.50 -14.25 -20.82
N ASN A 231 21.89 -13.78 -19.74
CA ASN A 231 21.36 -14.61 -18.64
C ASN A 231 22.43 -15.15 -17.69
N HIS A 232 23.65 -14.67 -17.82
CA HIS A 232 24.75 -15.05 -16.95
C HIS A 232 25.32 -13.82 -16.27
N PHE A 233 25.55 -13.96 -14.98
CA PHE A 233 26.32 -13.00 -14.22
C PHE A 233 27.78 -13.04 -14.68
N GLU A 234 28.30 -11.87 -15.01
CA GLU A 234 29.70 -11.64 -15.32
C GLU A 234 30.29 -10.81 -14.19
N LYS A 235 31.06 -11.46 -13.30
CA LYS A 235 31.79 -10.79 -12.23
C LYS A 235 32.79 -9.81 -12.83
N GLY A 236 32.65 -8.54 -12.50
CA GLY A 236 33.54 -7.47 -12.95
C GLY A 236 34.89 -7.47 -12.23
N SER A 237 35.78 -6.58 -12.67
CA SER A 237 36.98 -6.26 -11.89
C SER A 237 36.64 -5.48 -10.63
N TYR A 238 37.39 -5.71 -9.55
CA TYR A 238 37.31 -4.88 -8.35
C TYR A 238 37.59 -3.42 -8.69
N MET A 239 36.77 -2.53 -8.14
CA MET A 239 36.87 -1.10 -8.34
C MET A 239 37.37 -0.43 -7.07
N ASP A 240 38.58 0.12 -7.17
CA ASP A 240 39.28 0.76 -6.07
C ASP A 240 38.59 2.05 -5.60
N ILE A 241 37.97 1.98 -4.41
CA ILE A 241 37.24 3.09 -3.78
C ILE A 241 38.13 4.30 -3.45
N THR A 242 39.44 4.12 -3.33
CA THR A 242 40.36 5.25 -3.06
C THR A 242 40.45 6.22 -4.23
N LYS A 243 39.97 5.81 -5.42
CA LYS A 243 39.92 6.65 -6.63
C LYS A 243 38.66 7.51 -6.71
N ILE A 244 37.71 7.36 -5.77
CA ILE A 244 36.50 8.19 -5.73
C ILE A 244 36.93 9.62 -5.37
N LYS A 245 36.82 10.52 -6.34
CA LYS A 245 37.24 11.93 -6.18
C LYS A 245 36.23 12.80 -5.43
N LYS A 246 34.99 12.33 -5.33
CA LYS A 246 33.92 13.06 -4.64
C LYS A 246 33.86 12.61 -3.18
N PRO A 247 33.70 13.53 -2.21
CA PRO A 247 33.44 13.15 -0.83
C PRO A 247 32.13 12.35 -0.75
N THR A 248 32.23 11.09 -0.31
CA THR A 248 31.09 10.18 -0.14
C THR A 248 31.23 9.50 1.22
N TRP A 249 30.19 9.57 2.05
CA TRP A 249 30.18 8.96 3.38
C TRP A 249 30.09 7.45 3.29
N ARG A 250 29.14 6.96 2.49
CA ARG A 250 28.94 5.53 2.23
C ARG A 250 28.77 5.29 0.73
N PRO A 251 29.80 4.84 0.01
CA PRO A 251 29.68 4.57 -1.41
C PRO A 251 28.76 3.38 -1.69
N ALA A 252 27.83 3.55 -2.63
CA ALA A 252 26.89 2.52 -3.06
C ALA A 252 27.60 1.31 -3.69
N ARG A 253 27.15 0.09 -3.33
CA ARG A 253 27.70 -1.19 -3.80
C ARG A 253 26.95 -1.74 -5.02
N GLN A 254 27.43 -2.82 -5.62
CA GLN A 254 26.87 -3.31 -6.90
C GLN A 254 25.44 -3.89 -6.80
N PHE A 255 25.09 -4.55 -5.69
CA PHE A 255 23.80 -5.25 -5.51
C PHE A 255 22.78 -4.46 -4.70
N GLY A 256 23.10 -3.26 -4.24
CA GLY A 256 22.18 -2.41 -3.48
C GLY A 256 22.73 -1.97 -2.13
N GLU A 257 21.97 -1.10 -1.47
CA GLU A 257 22.18 -0.61 -0.11
C GLU A 257 20.80 -0.39 0.53
N TYR A 258 20.69 -0.48 1.86
CA TYR A 258 19.40 -0.42 2.58
C TYR A 258 18.66 0.95 2.55
N ASN A 259 19.32 2.00 2.05
CA ASN A 259 18.72 3.32 1.83
C ASN A 259 18.43 3.60 0.34
N CYS A 260 18.54 2.56 -0.49
CA CYS A 260 18.41 2.65 -1.93
C CYS A 260 17.40 1.60 -2.40
N ASP A 261 16.88 1.82 -3.60
CA ASP A 261 15.99 0.86 -4.25
C ASP A 261 16.80 -0.14 -5.10
N SER A 262 16.11 -1.05 -5.78
CA SER A 262 16.75 -2.14 -6.50
C SER A 262 17.58 -1.66 -7.68
N PRO A 263 18.91 -1.91 -7.72
CA PRO A 263 19.65 -1.84 -8.98
C PRO A 263 19.19 -2.98 -9.91
N ALA A 264 19.38 -2.77 -11.22
CA ALA A 264 19.09 -3.81 -12.22
C ALA A 264 19.83 -5.13 -11.93
N LEU A 265 21.04 -5.08 -11.36
CA LEU A 265 21.80 -6.26 -10.95
C LEU A 265 21.05 -7.12 -9.92
N LEU A 266 20.46 -6.49 -8.90
CA LEU A 266 19.71 -7.20 -7.87
C LEU A 266 18.46 -7.86 -8.46
N LEU A 267 17.73 -7.15 -9.33
CA LEU A 267 16.55 -7.69 -9.98
C LEU A 267 16.90 -8.89 -10.89
N ASN A 268 17.98 -8.80 -11.68
CA ASN A 268 18.42 -9.94 -12.50
C ASN A 268 18.84 -11.14 -11.65
N SER A 269 19.55 -10.91 -10.53
CA SER A 269 19.90 -11.97 -9.58
C SER A 269 18.64 -12.64 -8.99
N THR A 270 17.67 -11.82 -8.56
CA THR A 270 16.38 -12.28 -8.04
C THR A 270 15.69 -13.19 -9.04
N MET A 271 15.54 -12.71 -10.27
CA MET A 271 14.84 -13.44 -11.32
C MET A 271 15.60 -14.67 -11.80
N GLN A 272 16.93 -14.64 -11.77
CA GLN A 272 17.76 -15.83 -12.01
C GLN A 272 17.50 -16.90 -10.94
N GLY A 273 17.52 -16.54 -9.66
CA GLY A 273 17.22 -17.48 -8.56
C GLY A 273 15.84 -18.11 -8.68
N ILE A 274 14.82 -17.29 -8.99
CA ILE A 274 13.45 -17.74 -9.24
C ILE A 274 13.39 -18.70 -10.44
N ARG A 275 14.02 -18.35 -11.56
CA ARG A 275 14.07 -19.21 -12.77
C ARG A 275 14.75 -20.53 -12.47
N ASP A 276 15.88 -20.52 -11.76
CA ASP A 276 16.64 -21.72 -11.47
C ASP A 276 15.85 -22.66 -10.54
N LEU A 277 15.09 -22.10 -9.59
CA LEU A 277 14.15 -22.89 -8.78
C LEU A 277 13.01 -23.46 -9.65
N HIS A 278 12.44 -22.63 -10.53
CA HIS A 278 11.36 -22.99 -11.46
C HIS A 278 11.73 -24.12 -12.45
N GLN A 279 12.99 -24.14 -12.90
CA GLN A 279 13.44 -25.11 -13.91
C GLN A 279 13.96 -26.41 -13.30
N ASN A 280 14.54 -26.35 -12.09
CA ASN A 280 15.30 -27.47 -11.53
C ASN A 280 14.62 -28.17 -10.35
N HIS A 281 13.74 -27.49 -9.61
CA HIS A 281 13.25 -28.01 -8.32
C HIS A 281 11.72 -28.04 -8.19
N LEU A 282 11.01 -27.05 -8.73
CA LEU A 282 9.55 -26.97 -8.70
C LEU A 282 9.06 -26.18 -9.91
N SER A 283 7.81 -26.37 -10.35
CA SER A 283 7.24 -25.57 -11.43
C SER A 283 6.17 -24.61 -10.90
N PHE A 284 6.21 -23.37 -11.36
CA PHE A 284 5.20 -22.33 -11.12
C PHE A 284 4.22 -22.35 -12.26
N GLU A 285 2.94 -22.29 -11.95
CA GLU A 285 1.90 -22.27 -12.98
C GLU A 285 1.65 -20.87 -13.54
N PHE A 286 1.68 -19.88 -12.66
CA PHE A 286 1.65 -18.45 -12.99
C PHE A 286 2.31 -17.67 -11.84
N ALA A 287 2.53 -16.37 -12.04
CA ALA A 287 3.04 -15.46 -11.03
C ALA A 287 2.07 -14.30 -10.81
N LEU A 288 1.87 -13.88 -9.57
CA LEU A 288 1.25 -12.61 -9.22
C LEU A 288 2.35 -11.54 -9.13
N PHE A 289 2.12 -10.37 -9.71
CA PHE A 289 2.94 -9.19 -9.48
C PHE A 289 2.10 -8.05 -8.90
N THR A 290 2.22 -7.81 -7.60
CA THR A 290 1.36 -6.85 -6.87
C THR A 290 1.79 -5.39 -7.06
N GLY A 291 2.44 -5.03 -8.17
CA GLY A 291 2.83 -3.65 -8.50
C GLY A 291 4.11 -3.18 -7.80
N GLY A 292 4.45 -1.90 -7.98
CA GLY A 292 5.66 -1.31 -7.39
C GLY A 292 6.87 -1.52 -8.29
N THR A 293 6.86 -0.92 -9.48
CA THR A 293 8.00 -0.93 -10.41
C THR A 293 8.89 0.30 -10.28
N VAL A 294 8.31 1.42 -9.84
CA VAL A 294 8.96 2.74 -9.83
C VAL A 294 9.59 3.03 -8.46
N ASP A 295 10.86 3.40 -8.46
CA ASP A 295 11.62 3.73 -7.24
C ASP A 295 11.01 4.85 -6.37
N HIS A 296 11.49 4.95 -5.14
CA HIS A 296 11.07 5.85 -4.07
C HIS A 296 11.66 7.27 -4.17
N SER A 297 12.29 7.66 -5.30
CA SER A 297 12.80 9.03 -5.46
C SER A 297 11.69 10.06 -5.22
N ASP A 298 12.06 11.19 -4.62
CA ASP A 298 11.18 12.33 -4.49
C ASP A 298 10.63 12.76 -5.86
N ARG A 299 9.43 13.33 -5.82
CA ARG A 299 8.71 13.83 -7.02
C ARG A 299 9.56 14.76 -7.90
N SER A 300 10.48 15.53 -7.31
CA SER A 300 11.39 16.43 -8.03
C SER A 300 12.42 15.71 -8.90
N PHE A 301 12.66 14.43 -8.67
CA PHE A 301 13.57 13.58 -9.44
C PHE A 301 12.84 12.51 -10.28
N MET A 302 11.50 12.60 -10.34
CA MET A 302 10.67 11.64 -11.05
C MET A 302 10.05 12.26 -12.29
N SER A 303 10.49 11.81 -13.47
CA SER A 303 9.94 12.21 -14.75
C SER A 303 9.02 11.14 -15.34
N LYS A 304 8.19 11.53 -16.31
CA LYS A 304 7.38 10.61 -17.11
C LYS A 304 8.24 9.54 -17.78
N THR A 305 9.40 9.94 -18.32
CA THR A 305 10.37 9.04 -18.94
C THR A 305 10.97 8.05 -17.94
N LYS A 306 11.34 8.51 -16.73
CA LYS A 306 11.87 7.63 -15.67
C LYS A 306 10.84 6.58 -15.24
N ASN A 307 9.57 6.98 -15.13
CA ASN A 307 8.46 6.06 -14.82
C ASN A 307 8.33 4.96 -15.90
N ILE A 308 8.24 5.34 -17.18
CA ILE A 308 8.14 4.40 -18.32
C ILE A 308 9.35 3.45 -18.37
N ILE A 309 10.57 3.96 -18.20
CA ILE A 309 11.80 3.14 -18.22
C ILE A 309 11.77 2.11 -17.09
N SER A 310 11.34 2.51 -15.89
CA SER A 310 11.24 1.61 -14.74
C SER A 310 10.28 0.45 -15.05
N GLN A 311 9.10 0.77 -15.56
CA GLN A 311 8.08 -0.22 -15.96
C GLN A 311 8.55 -1.15 -17.07
N ASP A 312 8.95 -0.59 -18.22
CA ASP A 312 9.36 -1.38 -19.39
C ASP A 312 10.54 -2.31 -19.04
N THR A 313 11.54 -1.79 -18.33
CA THR A 313 12.72 -2.58 -17.93
C THR A 313 12.34 -3.69 -16.95
N SER A 314 11.59 -3.38 -15.88
CA SER A 314 11.15 -4.38 -14.91
C SER A 314 10.35 -5.48 -15.58
N TYR A 315 9.34 -5.13 -16.38
CA TYR A 315 8.47 -6.12 -17.01
C TYR A 315 9.20 -6.98 -18.05
N ARG A 316 10.13 -6.39 -18.83
CA ARG A 316 10.94 -7.17 -19.77
C ARG A 316 11.92 -8.10 -19.05
N ILE A 317 12.49 -7.71 -17.91
CA ILE A 317 13.32 -8.60 -17.09
C ILE A 317 12.47 -9.76 -16.55
N LEU A 318 11.27 -9.48 -16.02
CA LEU A 318 10.35 -10.54 -15.58
C LEU A 318 10.06 -11.53 -16.72
N LYS A 319 9.62 -11.03 -17.89
CA LYS A 319 9.30 -11.89 -19.05
C LYS A 319 10.48 -12.69 -19.55
N HIS A 320 11.68 -12.13 -19.47
CA HIS A 320 12.91 -12.77 -19.93
C HIS A 320 13.29 -14.00 -19.09
N TYR A 321 13.12 -13.94 -17.76
CA TYR A 321 13.42 -15.05 -16.86
C TYR A 321 12.23 -16.01 -16.65
N LEU A 322 11.00 -15.51 -16.79
CA LEU A 322 9.74 -16.24 -16.70
C LEU A 322 9.09 -16.35 -18.09
N ASP A 323 9.83 -16.90 -19.06
CA ASP A 323 9.39 -16.94 -20.45
C ASP A 323 8.12 -17.79 -20.67
N THR A 324 8.00 -18.88 -19.92
CA THR A 324 6.87 -19.82 -19.93
C THR A 324 5.84 -19.63 -18.81
N VAL A 325 6.04 -18.66 -17.91
CA VAL A 325 5.13 -18.42 -16.77
C VAL A 325 4.43 -17.08 -16.98
N ASP A 326 3.10 -17.11 -17.01
CA ASP A 326 2.32 -15.88 -17.14
C ASP A 326 2.41 -15.08 -15.84
N VAL A 327 2.76 -13.79 -15.96
CA VAL A 327 2.81 -12.86 -14.83
C VAL A 327 1.55 -12.03 -14.87
N ILE A 328 0.80 -11.99 -13.76
CA ILE A 328 -0.45 -11.26 -13.64
C ILE A 328 -0.17 -9.99 -12.81
N PRO A 329 0.06 -8.84 -13.46
CA PRO A 329 0.40 -7.60 -12.77
C PRO A 329 -0.84 -6.87 -12.23
N THR A 330 -0.69 -6.11 -11.16
CA THR A 330 -1.66 -5.10 -10.73
C THR A 330 -1.03 -3.70 -10.72
N PHE A 331 -1.84 -2.68 -10.43
CA PHE A 331 -1.44 -1.28 -10.45
C PHE A 331 -0.80 -0.87 -9.12
N GLY A 332 0.47 -0.44 -9.14
CA GLY A 332 1.12 0.18 -7.99
C GLY A 332 0.70 1.64 -7.77
N THR A 333 0.96 2.19 -6.58
CA THR A 333 0.65 3.60 -6.26
C THR A 333 1.58 4.56 -7.02
N ARG A 334 2.85 4.17 -7.20
CA ARG A 334 3.89 4.96 -7.91
C ARG A 334 3.99 4.64 -9.41
N ASP A 335 3.29 3.59 -9.86
CA ASP A 335 3.30 3.12 -11.25
C ASP A 335 2.48 4.02 -12.20
N ILE A 336 1.80 5.04 -11.67
CA ILE A 336 1.07 6.05 -12.49
C ILE A 336 1.89 7.34 -12.50
N PHE A 337 1.83 8.10 -13.60
CA PHE A 337 2.42 9.44 -13.67
C PHE A 337 1.37 10.50 -14.10
N PRO A 338 1.17 11.58 -13.32
CA PRO A 338 1.69 11.83 -11.97
C PRO A 338 1.36 10.73 -10.95
N MET A 339 2.25 10.54 -9.96
CA MET A 339 2.16 9.46 -8.98
C MET A 339 0.89 9.56 -8.12
N ASN A 340 0.35 8.39 -7.73
CA ASN A 340 -0.83 8.22 -6.87
C ASN A 340 -2.18 8.68 -7.45
N GLN A 341 -2.20 9.33 -8.62
CA GLN A 341 -3.41 9.94 -9.12
C GLN A 341 -4.23 8.94 -9.94
N LEU A 342 -5.54 8.93 -9.70
CA LEU A 342 -6.53 8.24 -10.52
C LEU A 342 -7.78 9.12 -10.51
N PRO A 343 -8.23 9.66 -11.65
CA PRO A 343 -9.48 10.41 -11.72
C PRO A 343 -10.73 9.55 -11.49
N GLN A 344 -11.80 10.15 -10.96
CA GLN A 344 -13.11 9.50 -10.88
C GLN A 344 -13.76 9.36 -12.27
N LYS A 345 -14.67 8.39 -12.43
CA LYS A 345 -15.24 7.97 -13.73
C LYS A 345 -15.98 9.08 -14.48
N HIS A 346 -16.68 9.96 -13.76
CA HIS A 346 -17.53 10.99 -14.34
C HIS A 346 -16.81 12.33 -14.56
N LEU A 347 -15.48 12.36 -14.49
CA LEU A 347 -14.72 13.54 -14.84
C LEU A 347 -14.84 13.80 -16.36
N THR A 348 -15.83 14.59 -16.75
CA THR A 348 -16.23 14.86 -18.15
C THR A 348 -15.20 15.67 -18.94
N GLU A 349 -14.21 16.25 -18.27
CA GLU A 349 -13.18 17.10 -18.86
C GLU A 349 -11.80 16.59 -18.41
N ASN A 350 -10.95 16.23 -19.37
CA ASN A 350 -9.59 15.67 -19.19
C ASN A 350 -9.46 14.18 -18.82
N SER A 351 -10.43 13.31 -19.15
CA SER A 351 -10.18 11.85 -19.15
C SER A 351 -8.93 11.44 -19.97
N ASN A 352 -8.44 12.33 -20.84
CA ASN A 352 -7.25 12.12 -21.66
C ASN A 352 -5.91 12.27 -20.94
N SER A 353 -5.79 12.98 -19.80
CA SER A 353 -4.45 13.28 -19.25
C SER A 353 -3.73 12.03 -18.71
N TYR A 354 -4.48 11.02 -18.29
CA TYR A 354 -3.97 9.75 -17.76
C TYR A 354 -4.10 8.58 -18.75
N GLN A 355 -4.91 8.73 -19.80
CA GLN A 355 -5.20 7.66 -20.75
C GLN A 355 -3.93 7.05 -21.36
N TRP A 356 -2.91 7.87 -21.66
CA TRP A 356 -1.65 7.40 -22.23
C TRP A 356 -0.93 6.36 -21.35
N GLN A 357 -1.03 6.45 -20.02
CA GLN A 357 -0.39 5.51 -19.09
C GLN A 357 -1.10 4.16 -19.13
N PHE A 358 -2.43 4.16 -19.17
CA PHE A 358 -3.23 2.94 -19.27
C PHE A 358 -3.16 2.33 -20.67
N ASP A 359 -3.03 3.14 -21.72
CA ASP A 359 -2.69 2.66 -23.07
C ASP A 359 -1.34 1.93 -23.07
N PHE A 360 -0.30 2.54 -22.47
CA PHE A 360 1.03 1.95 -22.35
C PHE A 360 1.01 0.61 -21.60
N LEU A 361 0.38 0.55 -20.42
CA LEU A 361 0.29 -0.70 -19.65
C LEU A 361 -0.51 -1.78 -20.40
N ALA A 362 -1.63 -1.41 -21.00
CA ALA A 362 -2.48 -2.34 -21.75
C ALA A 362 -1.79 -2.92 -22.99
N ASP A 363 -0.98 -2.10 -23.69
CA ASP A 363 -0.19 -2.52 -24.84
C ASP A 363 0.99 -3.41 -24.40
N LEU A 364 1.72 -3.01 -23.36
CA LEU A 364 2.90 -3.73 -22.89
C LEU A 364 2.54 -5.10 -22.30
N TRP A 365 1.54 -5.18 -21.41
CA TRP A 365 1.13 -6.45 -20.82
C TRP A 365 0.56 -7.43 -21.87
N LEU A 366 -0.13 -6.91 -22.89
CA LEU A 366 -0.59 -7.70 -24.03
C LEU A 366 0.58 -8.15 -24.92
N GLU A 367 1.55 -7.28 -25.21
CA GLU A 367 2.78 -7.61 -25.96
C GLU A 367 3.57 -8.74 -25.29
N LEU A 368 3.69 -8.71 -23.96
CA LEU A 368 4.41 -9.72 -23.17
C LEU A 368 3.64 -11.05 -23.05
N GLY A 369 2.38 -11.09 -23.50
CA GLY A 369 1.53 -12.27 -23.51
C GLY A 369 0.93 -12.63 -22.15
N TRP A 370 0.86 -11.67 -21.22
CA TRP A 370 0.42 -11.88 -19.85
C TRP A 370 -1.09 -11.74 -19.66
N ILE A 371 -1.72 -10.94 -20.52
CA ILE A 371 -3.17 -10.69 -20.50
C ILE A 371 -3.74 -10.87 -21.90
N ASP A 372 -5.04 -11.16 -21.98
CA ASP A 372 -5.75 -11.27 -23.24
C ASP A 372 -6.31 -9.92 -23.73
N HIS A 373 -6.95 -9.93 -24.91
CA HIS A 373 -7.52 -8.72 -25.50
C HIS A 373 -8.66 -8.12 -24.68
N GLU A 374 -9.45 -8.91 -23.95
CA GLU A 374 -10.56 -8.40 -23.14
C GLU A 374 -10.04 -7.75 -21.84
N SER A 375 -9.08 -8.40 -21.17
CA SER A 375 -8.36 -7.85 -20.04
C SER A 375 -7.62 -6.55 -20.41
N SER A 376 -6.97 -6.52 -21.58
CA SER A 376 -6.30 -5.31 -22.10
C SER A 376 -7.29 -4.15 -22.32
N LYS A 377 -8.54 -4.41 -22.72
CA LYS A 377 -9.58 -3.36 -22.81
C LYS A 377 -9.98 -2.84 -21.43
N GLN A 378 -10.12 -3.72 -20.44
CA GLN A 378 -10.43 -3.30 -19.07
C GLN A 378 -9.29 -2.43 -18.50
N VAL A 379 -8.03 -2.84 -18.66
CA VAL A 379 -6.86 -2.03 -18.26
C VAL A 379 -6.91 -0.65 -18.94
N ARG A 380 -7.16 -0.63 -20.26
CA ARG A 380 -7.14 0.60 -21.06
C ARG A 380 -8.26 1.58 -20.71
N TYR A 381 -9.49 1.11 -20.59
CA TYR A 381 -10.68 1.98 -20.54
C TYR A 381 -11.38 2.02 -19.19
N SER A 382 -11.27 0.96 -18.38
CA SER A 382 -11.87 0.93 -17.03
C SER A 382 -10.99 1.68 -16.04
N GLN A 383 -9.65 1.51 -16.14
CA GLN A 383 -8.62 2.11 -15.27
C GLN A 383 -8.69 1.72 -13.78
N ILE A 384 -9.83 1.22 -13.30
CA ILE A 384 -10.06 0.81 -11.92
C ILE A 384 -9.64 -0.64 -11.63
N GLY A 385 -9.37 -1.43 -12.66
CA GLY A 385 -9.12 -2.86 -12.50
C GLY A 385 -9.41 -3.66 -13.76
N TYR A 386 -9.07 -4.94 -13.71
CA TYR A 386 -9.39 -5.93 -14.73
C TYR A 386 -9.51 -7.32 -14.09
N SER A 387 -10.05 -8.28 -14.83
CA SER A 387 -10.16 -9.66 -14.38
C SER A 387 -9.81 -10.63 -15.49
N LEU A 388 -9.23 -11.77 -15.12
CA LEU A 388 -8.98 -12.88 -16.05
C LEU A 388 -9.28 -14.22 -15.38
N VAL A 389 -9.34 -15.29 -16.19
CA VAL A 389 -9.55 -16.65 -15.71
C VAL A 389 -8.34 -17.50 -16.09
N THR A 390 -7.74 -18.18 -15.11
CA THR A 390 -6.59 -19.06 -15.34
C THR A 390 -7.00 -20.33 -16.08
N SER A 391 -6.03 -21.10 -16.56
CA SER A 391 -6.26 -22.40 -17.21
C SER A 391 -7.00 -23.42 -16.34
N ARG A 392 -6.94 -23.27 -15.00
CA ARG A 392 -7.68 -24.11 -14.03
C ARG A 392 -9.08 -23.62 -13.72
N GLY A 393 -9.50 -22.47 -14.26
CA GLY A 393 -10.81 -21.89 -13.99
C GLY A 393 -10.87 -21.04 -12.70
N LEU A 394 -9.74 -20.66 -12.11
CA LEU A 394 -9.70 -19.64 -11.05
C LEU A 394 -9.87 -18.25 -11.68
N LYS A 395 -10.76 -17.42 -11.16
CA LYS A 395 -10.83 -16.01 -11.55
C LYS A 395 -9.88 -15.18 -10.68
N ILE A 396 -9.10 -14.32 -11.32
CA ILE A 396 -8.23 -13.35 -10.65
C ILE A 396 -8.75 -11.95 -10.99
N ILE A 397 -9.07 -11.17 -9.96
CA ILE A 397 -9.54 -9.79 -10.08
C ILE A 397 -8.45 -8.85 -9.57
N CYS A 398 -7.86 -8.07 -10.47
CA CYS A 398 -6.83 -7.09 -10.17
C CYS A 398 -7.46 -5.70 -9.99
N LEU A 399 -7.28 -5.09 -8.81
CA LEU A 399 -7.88 -3.80 -8.45
C LEU A 399 -6.82 -2.69 -8.41
N ASN A 400 -7.15 -1.51 -8.93
CA ASN A 400 -6.32 -0.32 -8.83
C ASN A 400 -6.52 0.40 -7.48
N SER A 401 -5.68 0.06 -6.51
CA SER A 401 -5.81 0.55 -5.14
C SER A 401 -5.66 2.07 -4.95
N ASN A 402 -5.33 2.82 -6.00
CA ASN A 402 -5.38 4.30 -5.96
C ASN A 402 -6.80 4.85 -5.72
N VAL A 403 -7.85 4.02 -5.87
CA VAL A 403 -9.23 4.37 -5.49
C VAL A 403 -9.36 4.72 -4.00
N TRP A 404 -8.59 4.08 -3.12
CA TRP A 404 -8.62 4.35 -1.67
C TRP A 404 -7.36 5.00 -1.14
N ASN A 405 -6.38 5.31 -1.99
CA ASN A 405 -5.11 5.93 -1.60
C ASN A 405 -5.32 7.38 -1.14
N VAL A 406 -4.89 7.72 0.07
CA VAL A 406 -5.00 9.09 0.63
C VAL A 406 -4.16 10.12 -0.14
N LYS A 407 -3.23 9.69 -0.99
CA LYS A 407 -2.44 10.58 -1.86
C LYS A 407 -3.11 10.86 -3.22
N ASN A 408 -4.22 10.20 -3.53
CA ASN A 408 -5.00 10.47 -4.74
C ASN A 408 -5.89 11.71 -4.52
N LEU A 409 -5.54 12.84 -5.14
CA LEU A 409 -6.29 14.09 -4.95
C LEU A 409 -7.76 13.94 -5.41
N TYR A 410 -8.00 13.15 -6.46
CA TYR A 410 -9.35 12.93 -6.98
C TYR A 410 -10.25 12.10 -6.05
N ALA A 411 -9.74 11.58 -4.93
CA ALA A 411 -10.55 10.93 -3.91
C ALA A 411 -11.20 11.92 -2.92
N PHE A 412 -10.86 13.22 -3.00
CA PHE A 412 -11.34 14.27 -2.08
C PHE A 412 -12.46 15.17 -2.64
N TRP A 413 -13.23 14.68 -3.61
CA TRP A 413 -14.46 15.34 -4.04
C TRP A 413 -15.57 14.31 -4.15
N GLU A 414 -16.79 14.71 -3.77
CA GLU A 414 -17.92 13.77 -3.61
C GLU A 414 -17.54 12.58 -2.71
N VAL A 415 -16.91 12.83 -1.56
CA VAL A 415 -16.37 11.75 -0.69
C VAL A 415 -17.45 10.78 -0.19
N LEU A 416 -18.71 11.20 -0.16
CA LEU A 416 -19.86 10.38 0.21
C LEU A 416 -20.40 9.51 -0.96
N SER A 417 -19.85 9.68 -2.16
CA SER A 417 -20.20 8.87 -3.34
C SER A 417 -19.43 7.55 -3.29
N ILE A 418 -20.13 6.49 -2.89
CA ILE A 418 -19.56 5.17 -2.63
C ILE A 418 -18.72 4.65 -3.80
N ASP A 419 -19.25 4.72 -5.02
CA ASP A 419 -18.62 4.13 -6.20
C ASP A 419 -18.30 5.18 -7.28
N SER A 420 -17.76 6.32 -6.86
CA SER A 420 -17.42 7.44 -7.75
C SER A 420 -16.42 7.06 -8.86
N PHE A 421 -15.58 6.06 -8.59
CA PHE A 421 -14.66 5.46 -9.55
C PHE A 421 -15.29 4.37 -10.43
N GLY A 422 -16.35 3.69 -9.96
CA GLY A 422 -16.95 2.54 -10.63
C GLY A 422 -16.30 1.19 -10.31
N MET A 423 -15.35 1.15 -9.36
CA MET A 423 -14.65 -0.06 -8.94
C MET A 423 -15.55 -1.05 -8.20
N TRP A 424 -16.41 -0.57 -7.30
CA TRP A 424 -17.20 -1.46 -6.44
C TRP A 424 -18.27 -2.17 -7.24
N LYS A 425 -18.93 -1.47 -8.17
CA LYS A 425 -19.84 -2.11 -9.12
C LYS A 425 -19.13 -3.19 -9.93
N PHE A 426 -17.94 -2.89 -10.47
CA PHE A 426 -17.14 -3.87 -11.21
C PHE A 426 -16.83 -5.11 -10.36
N LEU A 427 -16.31 -4.92 -9.14
CA LEU A 427 -15.96 -6.02 -8.24
C LEU A 427 -17.19 -6.87 -7.86
N ILE A 428 -18.31 -6.23 -7.53
CA ILE A 428 -19.55 -6.92 -7.16
C ILE A 428 -20.10 -7.73 -8.33
N GLU A 429 -20.12 -7.17 -9.55
CA GLU A 429 -20.58 -7.87 -10.75
C GLU A 429 -19.71 -9.11 -11.06
N GLU A 430 -18.39 -8.98 -10.95
CA GLU A 430 -17.45 -10.10 -11.14
C GLU A 430 -17.64 -11.21 -10.08
N LEU A 431 -17.88 -10.84 -8.83
CA LEU A 431 -18.12 -11.77 -7.71
C LEU A 431 -19.49 -12.46 -7.80
N ILE A 432 -20.55 -11.73 -8.16
CA ILE A 432 -21.89 -12.32 -8.39
C ILE A 432 -21.84 -13.32 -9.54
N GLU A 433 -21.18 -12.97 -10.64
CA GLU A 433 -21.06 -13.90 -11.77
C GLU A 433 -20.26 -15.15 -11.38
N SER A 434 -19.21 -15.00 -10.58
CA SER A 434 -18.42 -16.12 -10.07
C SER A 434 -19.22 -17.00 -9.10
N GLU A 435 -20.03 -16.39 -8.21
CA GLU A 435 -20.96 -17.11 -7.31
C GLU A 435 -21.96 -17.95 -8.12
N ARG A 436 -22.52 -17.38 -9.20
CA ARG A 436 -23.52 -18.02 -10.06
C ARG A 436 -23.00 -19.29 -10.75
N ILE A 437 -21.72 -19.33 -11.09
CA ILE A 437 -21.09 -20.47 -11.77
C ILE A 437 -20.18 -21.30 -10.84
N HIS A 438 -20.25 -21.05 -9.53
CA HIS A 438 -19.44 -21.72 -8.51
C HIS A 438 -17.92 -21.60 -8.72
N GLN A 439 -17.45 -20.48 -9.26
CA GLN A 439 -16.05 -20.19 -9.51
C GLN A 439 -15.39 -19.53 -8.30
N ARG A 440 -14.19 -20.00 -7.94
CA ARG A 440 -13.35 -19.37 -6.90
C ARG A 440 -12.66 -18.14 -7.46
N VAL A 441 -12.43 -17.17 -6.58
CA VAL A 441 -11.89 -15.85 -6.91
C VAL A 441 -10.70 -15.52 -6.02
N TRP A 442 -9.64 -14.98 -6.61
CA TRP A 442 -8.59 -14.25 -5.90
C TRP A 442 -8.69 -12.76 -6.21
N ILE A 443 -8.47 -11.94 -5.18
CA ILE A 443 -8.38 -10.49 -5.34
C ILE A 443 -6.92 -10.06 -5.17
N VAL A 444 -6.42 -9.23 -6.09
CA VAL A 444 -5.04 -8.75 -6.11
C VAL A 444 -5.03 -7.24 -6.21
N ALA A 445 -4.41 -6.56 -5.27
CA ALA A 445 -4.20 -5.11 -5.33
C ALA A 445 -2.82 -4.77 -4.78
N HIS A 446 -2.41 -3.50 -4.85
CA HIS A 446 -1.09 -3.10 -4.33
C HIS A 446 -1.17 -2.60 -2.88
N LEU A 447 -1.92 -1.52 -2.62
CA LEU A 447 -2.02 -0.86 -1.31
C LEU A 447 -2.98 -1.60 -0.36
N PRO A 448 -2.52 -2.13 0.78
CA PRO A 448 -3.40 -2.71 1.80
C PRO A 448 -4.35 -1.67 2.41
N THR A 449 -5.56 -2.10 2.76
CA THR A 449 -6.67 -1.26 3.24
C THR A 449 -6.47 -0.63 4.63
N ASN A 450 -5.48 -1.08 5.40
CA ASN A 450 -5.13 -0.51 6.70
C ASN A 450 -3.91 0.42 6.66
N HIS A 451 -3.41 0.76 5.46
CA HIS A 451 -2.21 1.57 5.28
C HIS A 451 -2.48 2.70 4.27
N GLN A 452 -2.20 3.96 4.65
CA GLN A 452 -2.36 5.15 3.78
C GLN A 452 -3.69 5.15 2.98
N SER A 453 -4.78 4.70 3.61
CA SER A 453 -6.06 4.42 2.96
C SER A 453 -7.20 5.26 3.56
N LEU A 454 -8.15 5.66 2.71
CA LEU A 454 -9.36 6.39 3.12
C LEU A 454 -10.36 5.45 3.81
N PRO A 455 -10.95 5.85 4.96
CA PRO A 455 -11.80 4.94 5.75
C PRO A 455 -13.03 4.41 4.99
N LEU A 456 -13.80 5.28 4.33
CA LEU A 456 -15.06 4.88 3.68
C LEU A 456 -14.86 3.87 2.54
N PRO A 457 -13.97 4.08 1.54
CA PRO A 457 -13.66 3.07 0.53
C PRO A 457 -13.23 1.72 1.13
N THR A 458 -12.43 1.72 2.21
CA THR A 458 -11.97 0.47 2.84
C THR A 458 -13.09 -0.26 3.59
N ARG A 459 -14.03 0.49 4.20
CA ARG A 459 -15.24 -0.06 4.84
C ARG A 459 -16.17 -0.70 3.80
N VAL A 460 -16.34 -0.05 2.66
CA VAL A 460 -17.09 -0.62 1.53
C VAL A 460 -16.46 -1.92 1.05
N PHE A 461 -15.14 -1.93 0.87
CA PHE A 461 -14.44 -3.13 0.43
C PHE A 461 -14.56 -4.28 1.45
N ALA A 462 -14.46 -3.98 2.75
CA ALA A 462 -14.66 -4.94 3.82
C ALA A 462 -16.05 -5.60 3.77
N GLN A 463 -17.13 -4.83 3.58
CA GLN A 463 -18.50 -5.37 3.45
C GLN A 463 -18.66 -6.27 2.21
N ILE A 464 -18.01 -5.92 1.09
CA ILE A 464 -18.01 -6.77 -0.11
C ILE A 464 -17.30 -8.10 0.20
N ILE A 465 -16.12 -8.07 0.82
CA ILE A 465 -15.39 -9.28 1.18
C ILE A 465 -16.23 -10.15 2.11
N GLU A 466 -16.86 -9.57 3.13
CA GLU A 466 -17.74 -10.28 4.06
C GLU A 466 -18.88 -11.03 3.37
N ARG A 467 -19.53 -10.38 2.40
CA ARG A 467 -20.61 -11.00 1.63
C ARG A 467 -20.15 -12.24 0.86
N PHE A 468 -18.99 -12.18 0.22
CA PHE A 468 -18.54 -13.20 -0.73
C PHE A 468 -17.52 -14.21 -0.16
N SER A 469 -17.08 -14.01 1.09
CA SER A 469 -16.12 -14.91 1.77
C SER A 469 -16.82 -15.91 2.70
N PRO A 470 -16.29 -17.13 2.88
CA PRO A 470 -15.15 -17.73 2.17
C PRO A 470 -15.55 -18.45 0.86
N GLN A 471 -16.85 -18.45 0.52
CA GLN A 471 -17.40 -19.30 -0.55
C GLN A 471 -16.83 -18.98 -1.93
N VAL A 472 -16.76 -17.70 -2.28
CA VAL A 472 -16.31 -17.23 -3.60
C VAL A 472 -14.86 -16.79 -3.50
N ILE A 473 -14.56 -15.86 -2.59
CA ILE A 473 -13.21 -15.31 -2.39
C ILE A 473 -12.37 -16.34 -1.63
N ALA A 474 -11.33 -16.86 -2.28
CA ALA A 474 -10.42 -17.85 -1.72
C ALA A 474 -9.16 -17.23 -1.08
N ALA A 475 -8.68 -16.10 -1.62
CA ALA A 475 -7.51 -15.39 -1.11
C ALA A 475 -7.47 -13.93 -1.59
N ILE A 476 -6.81 -13.09 -0.82
CA ILE A 476 -6.54 -11.68 -1.14
C ILE A 476 -5.03 -11.43 -1.04
N PHE A 477 -4.44 -10.75 -2.02
CA PHE A 477 -3.01 -10.48 -2.07
C PHE A 477 -2.71 -8.99 -2.22
N PHE A 478 -1.77 -8.48 -1.42
CA PHE A 478 -1.28 -7.10 -1.46
C PHE A 478 0.25 -7.01 -1.55
N GLY A 479 0.79 -5.78 -1.66
CA GLY A 479 2.21 -5.42 -1.57
C GLY A 479 2.38 -4.09 -0.81
N HIS A 480 3.14 -3.15 -1.40
CA HIS A 480 3.31 -1.73 -1.03
C HIS A 480 4.08 -1.46 0.27
N ILE A 481 3.75 -2.15 1.36
CA ILE A 481 4.35 -1.90 2.70
C ILE A 481 5.78 -2.44 2.83
N GLN A 482 6.31 -3.07 1.78
CA GLN A 482 7.64 -3.65 1.63
C GLN A 482 7.96 -4.85 2.54
N VAL A 483 7.32 -4.99 3.70
CA VAL A 483 7.56 -6.03 4.70
C VAL A 483 6.76 -7.33 4.44
N ASP A 484 7.20 -8.43 5.05
CA ASP A 484 6.50 -9.72 4.98
C ASP A 484 5.43 -9.82 6.10
N THR A 485 4.15 -9.68 5.73
CA THR A 485 3.06 -9.72 6.72
C THR A 485 1.73 -10.24 6.14
N PHE A 486 0.71 -10.30 6.97
CA PHE A 486 -0.65 -10.70 6.66
C PHE A 486 -1.65 -9.83 7.45
N MET A 487 -2.91 -9.84 7.03
CA MET A 487 -3.99 -9.10 7.68
C MET A 487 -5.24 -9.95 7.78
N ILE A 488 -5.90 -9.95 8.93
CA ILE A 488 -7.17 -10.63 9.17
C ILE A 488 -8.29 -9.59 9.20
N GLN A 489 -9.37 -9.91 8.50
CA GLN A 489 -10.63 -9.20 8.60
C GLN A 489 -11.52 -9.89 9.63
N TYR A 490 -11.83 -9.17 10.69
CA TYR A 490 -12.92 -9.51 11.60
C TYR A 490 -14.17 -8.71 11.22
N GLY A 491 -15.34 -9.18 11.67
CA GLY A 491 -16.57 -8.38 11.67
C GLY A 491 -16.46 -7.19 12.61
N GLY A 492 -17.38 -6.23 12.45
CA GLY A 492 -17.41 -5.00 13.27
C GLY A 492 -16.48 -3.89 12.76
N ASP A 493 -16.32 -2.85 13.57
CA ASP A 493 -15.50 -1.67 13.28
C ASP A 493 -14.07 -1.73 13.88
N GLY A 494 -13.79 -2.78 14.66
CA GLY A 494 -12.51 -3.02 15.33
C GLY A 494 -12.50 -2.77 16.84
N THR A 495 -13.62 -2.34 17.44
CA THR A 495 -13.78 -2.28 18.91
C THR A 495 -14.15 -3.62 19.52
N ASP A 496 -14.81 -4.49 18.75
CA ASP A 496 -15.26 -5.79 19.21
C ASP A 496 -14.10 -6.72 19.58
N THR A 497 -14.36 -7.66 20.50
CA THR A 497 -13.46 -8.76 20.77
C THR A 497 -13.25 -9.58 19.50
N LYS A 498 -11.98 -9.71 19.08
CA LYS A 498 -11.55 -10.37 17.85
C LYS A 498 -11.61 -11.90 17.98
N GLU A 499 -12.80 -12.42 18.20
CA GLU A 499 -13.09 -13.84 18.36
C GLU A 499 -13.04 -14.58 17.01
N LEU A 500 -12.83 -15.90 17.06
CA LEU A 500 -12.73 -16.72 15.86
C LEU A 500 -14.01 -16.67 15.01
N GLU A 501 -15.18 -16.63 15.66
CA GLU A 501 -16.48 -16.59 15.01
C GLU A 501 -16.70 -15.32 14.18
N SER A 502 -16.02 -14.23 14.51
CA SER A 502 -16.07 -12.98 13.75
C SER A 502 -15.00 -12.89 12.66
N ALA A 503 -14.09 -13.87 12.55
CA ALA A 503 -13.05 -13.89 11.52
C ALA A 503 -13.63 -14.22 10.14
N ILE A 504 -13.66 -13.22 9.24
CA ILE A 504 -14.32 -13.27 7.93
C ILE A 504 -13.38 -13.79 6.83
N ASN A 505 -12.18 -13.18 6.72
CA ASN A 505 -11.19 -13.49 5.68
C ASN A 505 -9.78 -13.04 6.12
N HIS A 506 -8.77 -13.37 5.33
CA HIS A 506 -7.40 -12.91 5.50
C HIS A 506 -6.80 -12.47 4.16
N ALA A 507 -5.79 -11.61 4.23
CA ALA A 507 -4.99 -11.16 3.10
C ALA A 507 -3.51 -11.39 3.37
N LEU A 508 -2.76 -11.74 2.31
CA LEU A 508 -1.33 -12.01 2.36
C LEU A 508 -0.59 -10.89 1.65
N VAL A 509 0.39 -10.29 2.33
CA VAL A 509 1.18 -9.20 1.76
C VAL A 509 2.53 -9.74 1.30
N GLY A 510 2.86 -9.53 0.02
CA GLY A 510 4.12 -9.97 -0.56
C GLY A 510 5.29 -9.10 -0.08
N PRO A 511 6.45 -9.68 0.28
CA PRO A 511 7.62 -8.90 0.63
C PRO A 511 8.23 -8.21 -0.60
N SER A 512 8.94 -7.11 -0.39
CA SER A 512 9.66 -6.39 -1.44
C SER A 512 10.92 -7.10 -1.92
N ILE A 513 11.19 -6.96 -3.22
CA ILE A 513 12.55 -7.15 -3.75
C ILE A 513 13.43 -5.97 -3.36
N SER A 514 12.88 -4.76 -3.34
CA SER A 514 13.65 -3.58 -2.92
C SER A 514 14.11 -3.67 -1.47
N PRO A 515 15.39 -3.35 -1.18
CA PRO A 515 15.91 -3.26 0.18
C PRO A 515 15.63 -1.92 0.87
N TYR A 516 14.95 -0.99 0.19
CA TYR A 516 14.69 0.35 0.68
C TYR A 516 14.00 0.33 2.05
N SER A 517 14.34 1.30 2.90
CA SER A 517 13.84 1.43 4.27
C SER A 517 14.26 0.28 5.22
N GLY A 518 15.41 -0.37 4.94
CA GLY A 518 16.01 -1.30 5.90
C GLY A 518 15.40 -2.68 5.89
N VAL A 519 15.34 -3.34 4.74
CA VAL A 519 14.87 -4.74 4.68
C VAL A 519 15.71 -5.58 3.74
N ASN A 520 15.79 -6.89 3.97
CA ASN A 520 16.46 -7.78 3.03
C ASN A 520 15.59 -8.04 1.79
N PRO A 521 16.15 -8.04 0.57
CA PRO A 521 15.42 -8.42 -0.64
C PRO A 521 14.80 -9.81 -0.51
N ALA A 522 13.53 -9.94 -0.89
CA ALA A 522 12.80 -11.20 -0.81
C ALA A 522 11.75 -11.36 -1.91
N TRP A 523 11.27 -12.59 -2.03
CA TRP A 523 10.13 -12.97 -2.85
C TRP A 523 9.49 -14.22 -2.24
N ARG A 524 8.25 -14.52 -2.64
CA ARG A 524 7.47 -15.60 -2.04
C ARG A 524 6.80 -16.46 -3.11
N TYR A 525 6.57 -17.73 -2.80
CA TYR A 525 5.59 -18.52 -3.54
C TYR A 525 4.64 -19.26 -2.60
N TYR A 526 3.54 -19.75 -3.15
CA TYR A 526 2.50 -20.48 -2.43
C TYR A 526 2.32 -21.87 -3.02
N ALA A 527 2.08 -22.86 -2.15
CA ALA A 527 1.45 -24.12 -2.55
C ALA A 527 -0.07 -23.93 -2.43
N ILE A 528 -0.79 -24.23 -3.51
CA ILE A 528 -2.22 -23.96 -3.66
C ILE A 528 -2.95 -25.26 -3.92
N ASP A 529 -4.06 -25.51 -3.23
CA ASP A 529 -4.90 -26.68 -3.52
C ASP A 529 -5.53 -26.57 -4.92
N SER A 530 -5.43 -27.64 -5.70
CA SER A 530 -5.80 -27.65 -7.13
C SER A 530 -7.30 -27.49 -7.39
N LYS A 531 -8.16 -27.68 -6.38
CA LYS A 531 -9.61 -27.62 -6.51
C LYS A 531 -10.21 -26.45 -5.72
N SER A 532 -9.75 -26.24 -4.49
CA SER A 532 -10.23 -25.15 -3.65
C SER A 532 -9.54 -23.82 -3.94
N PHE A 533 -8.38 -23.82 -4.60
CA PHE A 533 -7.58 -22.62 -4.82
C PHE A 533 -7.21 -21.88 -3.53
N SER A 534 -7.24 -22.57 -2.39
CA SER A 534 -6.85 -22.03 -1.10
C SER A 534 -5.36 -22.25 -0.88
N VAL A 535 -4.70 -21.35 -0.15
CA VAL A 535 -3.27 -21.46 0.17
C VAL A 535 -3.07 -22.60 1.17
N VAL A 536 -2.28 -23.61 0.80
CA VAL A 536 -1.93 -24.76 1.66
C VAL A 536 -0.69 -24.46 2.48
N ASN A 537 0.28 -23.77 1.90
CA ASN A 537 1.47 -23.25 2.57
C ASN A 537 2.06 -22.06 1.78
N SER A 538 2.86 -21.23 2.43
CA SER A 538 3.65 -20.17 1.80
C SER A 538 5.13 -20.34 2.11
N PHE A 539 5.99 -20.03 1.15
CA PHE A 539 7.43 -20.18 1.24
C PHE A 539 8.10 -18.86 0.85
N THR A 540 8.81 -18.23 1.78
CA THR A 540 9.52 -16.97 1.54
C THR A 540 11.00 -17.26 1.34
N TYR A 541 11.57 -16.73 0.26
CA TYR A 541 13.01 -16.71 -0.01
C TYR A 541 13.53 -15.29 0.16
N TYR A 542 14.76 -15.16 0.63
CA TYR A 542 15.39 -13.87 0.84
C TYR A 542 16.89 -13.97 0.58
N THR A 543 17.54 -12.83 0.46
CA THR A 543 19.00 -12.77 0.49
C THR A 543 19.43 -11.70 1.48
N LYS A 544 20.41 -12.03 2.31
CA LYS A 544 21.05 -11.06 3.21
C LYS A 544 21.91 -10.12 2.38
N LEU A 545 21.43 -8.89 2.18
CA LEU A 545 22.10 -7.94 1.28
C LEU A 545 23.51 -7.60 1.77
N ASP A 546 23.70 -7.55 3.08
CA ASP A 546 25.00 -7.29 3.70
C ASP A 546 26.04 -8.40 3.47
N ASN A 547 25.62 -9.64 3.26
CA ASN A 547 26.55 -10.69 2.81
C ASN A 547 27.20 -10.36 1.47
N THR A 548 26.50 -9.64 0.58
CA THR A 548 27.06 -9.20 -0.71
C THR A 548 28.15 -8.14 -0.57
N PHE A 549 28.29 -7.55 0.61
CA PHE A 549 29.31 -6.53 0.87
C PHE A 549 30.68 -7.17 1.08
N ILE A 550 30.75 -8.46 1.43
CA ILE A 550 31.99 -9.16 1.78
C ILE A 550 32.23 -10.45 0.99
N ASN A 551 31.40 -10.76 -0.02
CA ASN A 551 31.44 -12.02 -0.76
C ASN A 551 32.37 -12.03 -2.00
N ASP A 552 33.41 -11.18 -2.02
CA ASP A 552 34.33 -11.02 -3.17
C ASP A 552 33.57 -10.81 -4.50
N GLY A 553 32.47 -10.05 -4.50
CA GLY A 553 31.75 -9.67 -5.72
C GLY A 553 30.94 -10.80 -6.36
N ALA A 554 30.76 -11.93 -5.67
CA ALA A 554 29.85 -12.98 -6.09
C ALA A 554 28.39 -12.52 -6.07
N GLU A 555 27.50 -13.24 -6.75
CA GLU A 555 26.06 -12.98 -6.70
C GLU A 555 25.49 -13.16 -5.27
N PRO A 556 24.39 -12.47 -4.92
CA PRO A 556 23.62 -12.77 -3.72
C PRO A 556 23.18 -14.23 -3.72
N VAL A 557 23.30 -14.88 -2.58
CA VAL A 557 22.76 -16.23 -2.37
C VAL A 557 21.32 -16.10 -1.92
N TRP A 558 20.39 -16.66 -2.71
CA TRP A 558 18.97 -16.72 -2.38
C TRP A 558 18.72 -17.92 -1.46
N GLU A 559 18.44 -17.63 -0.20
CA GLU A 559 18.21 -18.62 0.84
C GLU A 559 16.70 -18.85 1.01
N PHE A 560 16.33 -20.10 1.26
CA PHE A 560 15.01 -20.39 1.80
C PHE A 560 14.94 -19.78 3.20
N GLY A 561 14.01 -18.83 3.40
CA GLY A 561 13.81 -18.17 4.69
C GLY A 561 12.99 -19.03 5.63
N TYR A 562 11.73 -19.27 5.26
CA TYR A 562 10.82 -20.07 6.06
C TYR A 562 9.60 -20.52 5.26
N SER A 563 8.90 -21.53 5.78
CA SER A 563 7.51 -21.78 5.43
C SER A 563 6.60 -21.36 6.58
N ALA A 564 5.40 -20.88 6.24
CA ALA A 564 4.46 -20.42 7.26
C ALA A 564 4.09 -21.53 8.25
N ARG A 565 3.93 -22.77 7.79
CA ARG A 565 3.68 -23.92 8.66
C ARG A 565 4.82 -24.19 9.64
N ASP A 566 6.05 -24.25 9.14
CA ASP A 566 7.19 -24.64 9.98
C ASP A 566 7.43 -23.63 11.12
N VAL A 567 7.16 -22.35 10.88
CA VAL A 567 7.39 -21.30 11.89
C VAL A 567 6.19 -21.09 12.81
N TYR A 568 4.98 -20.97 12.26
CA TYR A 568 3.81 -20.60 13.06
C TYR A 568 3.09 -21.81 13.70
N ASP A 569 3.43 -23.02 13.26
CA ASP A 569 2.95 -24.28 13.81
C ASP A 569 4.11 -25.31 14.00
N PRO A 570 5.10 -25.00 14.86
CA PRO A 570 6.30 -25.84 15.02
C PRO A 570 5.99 -27.23 15.59
N GLU A 571 4.86 -27.38 16.28
CA GLU A 571 4.39 -28.65 16.84
C GLU A 571 3.54 -29.45 15.84
N GLN A 572 3.31 -28.90 14.63
CA GLN A 572 2.52 -29.51 13.55
C GLN A 572 1.13 -29.95 14.02
N MET A 573 0.47 -29.11 14.83
CA MET A 573 -0.87 -29.38 15.34
C MET A 573 -1.97 -29.16 14.29
N TRP A 574 -1.72 -28.28 13.31
CA TRP A 574 -2.63 -28.04 12.20
C TRP A 574 -2.48 -29.12 11.13
N PRO A 575 -3.57 -29.84 10.75
CA PRO A 575 -3.48 -30.92 9.78
C PRO A 575 -2.84 -30.49 8.45
N MET A 576 -2.04 -31.38 7.85
CA MET A 576 -1.29 -31.09 6.62
C MET A 576 -2.19 -30.94 5.39
N GLU A 577 -3.34 -31.62 5.41
CA GLU A 577 -4.36 -31.57 4.37
C GLU A 577 -5.28 -30.34 4.46
N TRP A 578 -5.28 -29.64 5.59
CA TRP A 578 -6.05 -28.40 5.76
C TRP A 578 -5.31 -27.23 5.14
N CYS A 579 -6.01 -26.20 4.68
CA CYS A 579 -5.37 -25.01 4.16
C CYS A 579 -4.99 -24.05 5.30
N LEU A 580 -4.16 -23.05 5.01
CA LEU A 580 -3.94 -21.88 5.87
C LEU A 580 -5.14 -20.93 5.73
N ASN A 581 -6.30 -21.38 6.22
CA ASN A 581 -7.54 -20.61 6.19
C ASN A 581 -7.53 -19.47 7.22
N THR A 582 -8.61 -18.70 7.29
CA THR A 582 -8.73 -17.58 8.24
C THR A 582 -8.60 -18.02 9.69
N GLU A 583 -9.12 -19.19 10.07
CA GLU A 583 -8.99 -19.76 11.42
C GLU A 583 -7.53 -20.00 11.80
N TRP A 584 -6.74 -20.57 10.88
CA TRP A 584 -5.32 -20.75 11.09
C TRP A 584 -4.61 -19.41 11.35
N TRP A 585 -4.86 -18.39 10.52
CA TRP A 585 -4.27 -17.06 10.71
C TRP A 585 -4.74 -16.39 12.01
N HIS A 586 -6.00 -16.58 12.42
CA HIS A 586 -6.50 -16.13 13.72
C HIS A 586 -5.68 -16.73 14.87
N HIS A 587 -5.45 -18.04 14.87
CA HIS A 587 -4.59 -18.69 15.87
C HIS A 587 -3.15 -18.18 15.83
N VAL A 588 -2.59 -17.92 14.65
CA VAL A 588 -1.27 -17.27 14.55
C VAL A 588 -1.29 -15.89 15.20
N SER A 589 -2.33 -15.08 14.96
CA SER A 589 -2.44 -13.74 15.56
C SER A 589 -2.59 -13.78 17.08
N GLU A 590 -3.32 -14.75 17.63
CA GLU A 590 -3.43 -14.96 19.07
C GLU A 590 -2.10 -15.42 19.68
N LYS A 591 -1.34 -16.28 18.98
CA LYS A 591 0.02 -16.63 19.42
C LYS A 591 0.96 -15.41 19.40
N ILE A 592 0.88 -14.55 18.38
CA ILE A 592 1.66 -13.29 18.33
C ILE A 592 1.31 -12.40 19.52
N LYS A 593 0.03 -12.32 19.94
CA LYS A 593 -0.37 -11.56 21.12
C LYS A 593 0.11 -12.15 22.43
N GLN A 594 0.02 -13.47 22.58
CA GLN A 594 0.16 -14.16 23.87
C GLN A 594 1.58 -14.67 24.15
N VAL A 595 2.37 -14.94 23.10
CA VAL A 595 3.71 -15.57 23.21
C VAL A 595 4.78 -14.57 22.73
N PRO A 596 5.55 -13.94 23.63
CA PRO A 596 6.57 -12.96 23.28
C PRO A 596 7.61 -13.47 22.27
N GLU A 597 7.96 -14.75 22.33
CA GLU A 597 8.88 -15.38 21.37
C GLU A 597 8.29 -15.45 19.96
N MET A 598 6.97 -15.66 19.83
CA MET A 598 6.28 -15.68 18.55
C MET A 598 6.17 -14.28 17.96
N ASP A 599 5.88 -13.27 18.79
CA ASP A 599 5.91 -11.87 18.37
C ASP A 599 7.30 -11.47 17.85
N LEU A 600 8.35 -11.75 18.63
CA LEU A 600 9.73 -11.47 18.22
C LEU A 600 10.12 -12.23 16.94
N MET A 601 9.66 -13.47 16.77
CA MET A 601 9.87 -14.23 15.54
C MET A 601 9.17 -13.55 14.36
N TYR A 602 7.89 -13.20 14.49
CA TYR A 602 7.12 -12.49 13.46
C TYR A 602 7.80 -11.18 13.06
N GLN A 603 8.25 -10.36 14.01
CA GLN A 603 8.94 -9.10 13.72
C GLN A 603 10.27 -9.32 12.98
N ARG A 604 11.01 -10.40 13.29
CA ARG A 604 12.22 -10.78 12.54
C ARG A 604 11.89 -11.23 11.11
N LEU A 605 10.78 -11.95 10.91
CA LEU A 605 10.34 -12.37 9.58
C LEU A 605 9.88 -11.19 8.72
N ASP A 606 9.16 -10.23 9.32
CA ASP A 606 8.65 -9.02 8.68
C ASP A 606 9.78 -8.23 7.97
N THR A 607 10.93 -8.10 8.64
CA THR A 607 12.14 -7.44 8.11
C THR A 607 13.12 -8.39 7.41
N ARG A 608 12.81 -9.70 7.35
CA ARG A 608 13.64 -10.76 6.78
C ARG A 608 15.04 -10.81 7.41
N TRP A 609 15.06 -10.83 8.74
CA TRP A 609 16.24 -10.86 9.60
C TRP A 609 17.17 -9.64 9.45
N PHE A 610 16.66 -8.50 8.98
CA PHE A 610 17.42 -7.26 9.05
C PHE A 610 17.50 -6.76 10.50
N SER A 611 18.70 -6.72 11.05
CA SER A 611 18.94 -6.56 12.49
C SER A 611 18.92 -5.11 13.01
N GLN A 612 18.91 -4.11 12.11
CA GLN A 612 18.97 -2.70 12.49
C GLN A 612 17.62 -1.98 12.48
N ASN A 613 16.53 -2.66 12.10
CA ASN A 613 15.20 -2.06 12.16
C ASN A 613 14.70 -1.97 13.59
N GLU A 614 14.02 -0.87 13.88
CA GLU A 614 13.22 -0.74 15.09
C GLU A 614 12.05 -1.74 15.04
N LEU A 615 11.88 -2.45 16.15
CA LEU A 615 10.83 -3.43 16.36
C LEU A 615 9.49 -2.70 16.54
N ASP A 616 8.46 -3.09 15.78
CA ASP A 616 7.11 -2.52 15.89
C ASP A 616 6.47 -2.99 17.21
N GLY A 617 6.00 -2.03 18.02
CA GLY A 617 5.44 -2.30 19.35
C GLY A 617 4.07 -2.97 19.35
N ASN A 618 3.38 -3.08 18.21
CA ASN A 618 2.02 -3.64 18.19
C ASN A 618 1.73 -4.53 16.95
N SER A 619 2.50 -5.62 16.83
CA SER A 619 2.30 -6.66 15.81
C SER A 619 0.86 -7.19 15.76
N TYR A 620 0.21 -7.36 16.93
CA TYR A 620 -1.16 -7.86 17.00
C TYR A 620 -2.13 -6.96 16.24
N CYS A 621 -2.15 -5.66 16.53
CA CYS A 621 -3.03 -4.73 15.84
C CYS A 621 -2.69 -4.60 14.35
N LYS A 622 -1.42 -4.71 13.98
CA LYS A 622 -1.00 -4.73 12.57
C LYS A 622 -1.64 -5.90 11.81
N VAL A 623 -1.62 -7.12 12.36
CA VAL A 623 -2.12 -8.32 11.66
C VAL A 623 -3.62 -8.56 11.84
N THR A 624 -4.26 -7.98 12.85
CA THR A 624 -5.69 -8.21 13.14
C THR A 624 -6.61 -7.05 12.74
N SER A 625 -6.12 -6.14 11.89
CA SER A 625 -6.88 -4.97 11.48
C SER A 625 -6.89 -4.80 9.97
N PHE A 626 -8.03 -5.10 9.35
CA PHE A 626 -8.16 -5.05 7.89
C PHE A 626 -8.37 -3.63 7.36
N THR A 627 -9.12 -2.78 8.06
CA THR A 627 -9.36 -1.39 7.66
C THR A 627 -8.50 -0.42 8.47
N MET A 628 -8.31 0.79 7.96
CA MET A 628 -7.61 1.86 8.68
C MET A 628 -8.26 2.16 10.03
N GLU A 629 -9.59 2.11 10.07
CA GLU A 629 -10.36 2.39 11.28
C GLU A 629 -10.21 1.29 12.33
N ALA A 630 -10.32 0.02 11.93
CA ALA A 630 -10.07 -1.10 12.85
C ALA A 630 -8.64 -1.06 13.41
N LYS A 631 -7.68 -0.63 12.60
CA LYS A 631 -6.29 -0.48 13.03
C LYS A 631 -6.15 0.64 14.06
N LYS A 632 -6.79 1.78 13.81
CA LYS A 632 -6.85 2.91 14.74
C LYS A 632 -7.47 2.48 16.07
N GLN A 633 -8.65 1.86 16.06
CA GLN A 633 -9.35 1.43 17.28
C GLN A 633 -8.54 0.40 18.09
N CYS A 634 -7.89 -0.54 17.40
CA CYS A 634 -7.01 -1.50 18.05
C CYS A 634 -5.79 -0.84 18.71
N MET A 635 -5.23 0.20 18.10
CA MET A 635 -4.06 0.91 18.64
C MET A 635 -4.42 1.84 19.80
N LEU A 636 -5.65 2.38 19.86
CA LEU A 636 -6.11 3.22 20.97
C LEU A 636 -6.33 2.45 22.28
N THR A 637 -6.56 1.13 22.20
CA THR A 637 -6.95 0.30 23.35
C THR A 637 -5.78 -0.36 24.09
N GLY A 638 -4.55 0.16 23.92
CA GLY A 638 -3.37 -0.27 24.68
C GLY A 638 -2.20 0.70 24.54
N ASP A 639 -2.01 1.54 25.56
CA ASP A 639 -0.77 2.28 25.89
C ASP A 639 -0.22 3.38 24.95
N GLN A 640 -0.94 3.88 23.93
CA GLN A 640 -0.45 5.04 23.13
C GLN A 640 -1.53 6.07 22.76
N ASP A 641 -1.53 7.18 23.50
CA ASP A 641 -2.49 8.31 23.48
C ASP A 641 -2.09 9.45 22.51
N ASP A 642 -1.45 9.15 21.37
CA ASP A 642 -1.05 10.18 20.40
C ASP A 642 -2.18 10.59 19.43
N TYR A 643 -3.40 10.09 19.65
CA TYR A 643 -4.57 10.54 18.90
C TYR A 643 -5.28 11.68 19.62
N VAL A 644 -5.24 12.87 19.00
CA VAL A 644 -6.06 13.98 19.43
C VAL A 644 -7.44 13.85 18.78
N GLU A 645 -8.42 13.42 19.57
CA GLU A 645 -9.82 13.41 19.14
C GLU A 645 -10.25 14.84 18.75
N PRO A 646 -11.06 15.01 17.68
CA PRO A 646 -11.68 16.30 17.35
C PRO A 646 -12.20 17.02 18.60
N LYS A 647 -11.69 18.22 18.88
CA LYS A 647 -12.18 19.05 20.01
C LYS A 647 -13.67 19.45 19.88
N GLN A 648 -14.31 19.17 18.75
CA GLN A 648 -15.74 19.37 18.57
C GLN A 648 -16.41 18.05 18.20
N PRO A 649 -17.27 17.49 19.07
CA PRO A 649 -18.08 16.33 18.73
C PRO A 649 -19.07 16.73 17.63
N ASN A 650 -19.14 15.92 16.56
CA ASN A 650 -20.25 16.01 15.61
C ASN A 650 -21.43 15.23 16.21
N ASP A 651 -22.56 15.90 16.37
CA ASP A 651 -23.79 15.27 16.88
C ASP A 651 -24.42 14.29 15.87
N TYR A 652 -24.03 14.36 14.59
CA TYR A 652 -24.61 13.56 13.52
C TYR A 652 -23.54 12.87 12.66
N VAL A 653 -23.84 11.64 12.25
CA VAL A 653 -23.02 10.81 11.36
C VAL A 653 -23.77 10.58 10.04
N PRO A 654 -23.13 10.77 8.87
CA PRO A 654 -23.77 10.44 7.60
C PRO A 654 -23.95 8.92 7.47
N PHE A 655 -25.15 8.47 7.12
CA PHE A 655 -25.48 7.10 6.77
C PHE A 655 -25.89 7.00 5.30
N ILE A 656 -25.08 6.28 4.52
CA ILE A 656 -25.27 6.04 3.11
C ILE A 656 -25.95 4.68 2.89
N HIS A 657 -27.23 4.69 2.57
CA HIS A 657 -27.89 3.52 1.97
C HIS A 657 -27.74 3.59 0.45
N VAL A 658 -27.09 2.58 -0.16
CA VAL A 658 -26.85 2.63 -1.61
C VAL A 658 -28.16 2.77 -2.38
N GLY A 659 -28.19 3.73 -3.31
CA GLY A 659 -29.36 4.08 -4.12
C GLY A 659 -30.36 5.02 -3.44
N SER A 660 -30.07 5.48 -2.22
CA SER A 660 -30.87 6.46 -1.48
C SER A 660 -30.07 7.75 -1.25
N LYS A 661 -30.74 8.83 -0.84
CA LYS A 661 -30.03 10.02 -0.35
C LYS A 661 -29.33 9.69 0.97
N VAL A 662 -28.20 10.37 1.23
CA VAL A 662 -27.49 10.28 2.51
C VAL A 662 -28.41 10.78 3.62
N GLU A 663 -28.61 9.93 4.63
CA GLU A 663 -29.30 10.26 5.87
C GLU A 663 -28.27 10.75 6.89
N TYR A 664 -28.65 11.62 7.82
CA TYR A 664 -27.77 12.05 8.92
C TYR A 664 -28.41 11.62 10.22
N ILE A 665 -27.76 10.70 10.93
CA ILE A 665 -28.30 10.08 12.14
C ILE A 665 -27.55 10.61 13.35
N ASP A 666 -28.28 10.83 14.44
CA ASP A 666 -27.69 11.23 15.71
C ASP A 666 -26.67 10.19 16.19
N LYS A 667 -25.52 10.65 16.67
CA LYS A 667 -24.42 9.76 17.07
C LYS A 667 -24.82 8.75 18.15
N GLN A 668 -25.69 9.12 19.09
CA GLN A 668 -26.20 8.21 20.12
C GLN A 668 -27.06 7.09 19.55
N VAL A 669 -27.68 7.33 18.39
CA VAL A 669 -28.47 6.33 17.67
C VAL A 669 -27.57 5.48 16.76
N ALA A 670 -26.53 6.08 16.18
CA ALA A 670 -25.56 5.40 15.33
C ALA A 670 -24.69 4.41 16.13
N TYR A 671 -24.28 4.81 17.34
CA TYR A 671 -23.47 4.02 18.27
C TYR A 671 -24.16 4.07 19.64
N PRO A 672 -25.16 3.19 19.89
CA PRO A 672 -25.73 3.08 21.22
C PRO A 672 -24.61 2.71 22.21
N PRO A 673 -24.54 3.34 23.39
CA PRO A 673 -23.57 2.94 24.41
C PRO A 673 -23.81 1.47 24.77
N ASP A 674 -22.73 0.70 24.93
CA ASP A 674 -22.82 -0.67 25.41
C ASP A 674 -23.66 -0.69 26.70
N GLU A 675 -24.74 -1.46 26.71
CA GLU A 675 -25.52 -1.68 27.93
C GLU A 675 -24.58 -2.32 28.97
N GLU A 676 -24.09 -1.53 29.93
CA GLU A 676 -23.52 -2.08 31.15
C GLU A 676 -24.57 -3.04 31.72
N GLU A 677 -24.24 -4.33 31.81
CA GLU A 677 -25.09 -5.32 32.47
C GLU A 677 -25.40 -4.84 33.90
N GLU A 678 -26.57 -4.22 34.10
CA GLU A 678 -27.14 -4.00 35.41
C GLU A 678 -27.44 -5.38 36.00
N SER A 679 -26.53 -5.87 36.85
CA SER A 679 -26.77 -7.07 37.62
C SER A 679 -27.96 -6.84 38.55
N GLU A 680 -29.12 -7.40 38.20
CA GLU A 680 -30.26 -7.54 39.10
C GLU A 680 -29.82 -8.34 40.34
N SER A 681 -29.69 -7.67 41.47
CA SER A 681 -29.56 -8.29 42.78
C SER A 681 -30.94 -8.78 43.23
N GLU A 682 -31.28 -10.04 42.97
CA GLU A 682 -32.38 -10.70 43.67
C GLU A 682 -31.91 -11.21 45.05
N GLU A 683 -32.64 -10.79 46.08
CA GLU A 683 -32.47 -11.17 47.47
C GLU A 683 -32.62 -12.70 47.66
N VAL A 684 -31.62 -13.33 48.27
CA VAL A 684 -31.65 -14.74 48.65
C VAL A 684 -32.28 -14.87 50.03
N ASP A 685 -33.48 -15.47 50.07
CA ASP A 685 -34.09 -15.96 51.31
C ASP A 685 -33.43 -17.25 51.79
N GLU A 686 -33.20 -17.30 53.11
CA GLU A 686 -32.45 -18.29 53.87
C GLU A 686 -33.12 -19.69 53.96
N ASP A 687 -32.31 -20.67 54.37
CA ASP A 687 -32.64 -22.01 54.89
C ASP A 687 -32.63 -23.23 53.93
N TYR A 688 -31.43 -23.81 53.69
CA TYR A 688 -31.19 -25.27 53.84
C TYR A 688 -29.68 -25.64 53.85
N GLN A 689 -29.17 -26.13 55.00
CA GLN A 689 -27.95 -26.97 55.13
C GLN A 689 -28.39 -28.35 55.69
N PRO A 690 -27.63 -29.50 55.63
CA PRO A 690 -26.16 -29.61 55.70
C PRO A 690 -25.49 -30.85 55.01
N GLY A 691 -24.14 -30.87 54.92
CA GLY A 691 -23.38 -32.14 54.84
C GLY A 691 -21.90 -32.13 54.41
N LYS A 692 -20.96 -32.05 55.38
CA LYS A 692 -19.71 -32.85 55.60
C LYS A 692 -18.90 -33.32 54.35
N LYS A 693 -17.55 -33.20 54.22
CA LYS A 693 -16.41 -33.37 55.16
C LYS A 693 -15.04 -33.19 54.41
N ILE A 694 -14.04 -32.58 55.08
CA ILE A 694 -12.58 -32.93 55.23
C ILE A 694 -11.69 -32.94 53.95
N GLY A 695 -10.45 -32.42 53.88
CA GLY A 695 -9.41 -31.88 54.80
C GLY A 695 -8.02 -32.11 54.15
N THR A 696 -7.08 -31.15 54.15
CA THR A 696 -5.74 -31.09 54.84
C THR A 696 -4.68 -30.68 53.79
N GLY A 697 -3.64 -29.84 53.98
CA GLY A 697 -3.09 -29.02 55.08
C GLY A 697 -1.76 -28.32 54.68
N GLU A 698 -1.47 -27.17 55.32
CA GLU A 698 -0.16 -26.68 55.86
C GLU A 698 1.05 -26.40 54.94
N ASN A 699 2.01 -25.43 55.12
CA ASN A 699 2.46 -24.46 56.14
C ASN A 699 3.61 -23.60 55.48
N ASN A 700 3.82 -22.27 55.64
CA ASN A 700 4.71 -21.55 56.61
C ASN A 700 5.14 -20.16 56.01
N THR A 701 4.86 -18.95 56.58
CA THR A 701 5.64 -18.08 57.53
C THR A 701 7.01 -17.52 57.01
N ASN A 702 7.52 -16.28 57.20
CA ASN A 702 7.13 -15.00 57.84
C ASN A 702 8.28 -13.93 57.70
N VAL A 703 7.96 -12.61 57.88
CA VAL A 703 8.79 -11.48 58.46
C VAL A 703 9.94 -10.86 57.61
N GLY A 704 10.22 -9.54 57.53
CA GLY A 704 9.82 -8.32 58.26
C GLY A 704 10.50 -7.02 57.73
N GLN A 705 10.08 -5.87 58.28
CA GLN A 705 10.24 -4.45 57.85
C GLN A 705 11.54 -3.72 58.29
N GLY A 706 11.85 -2.53 57.70
CA GLY A 706 12.54 -1.43 58.43
C GLY A 706 13.29 -0.29 57.65
N LEU A 707 12.64 0.89 57.51
CA LEU A 707 13.06 2.29 57.82
C LEU A 707 14.20 3.10 57.09
N ASN A 708 13.77 4.17 56.39
CA ASN A 708 14.04 5.64 56.47
C ASN A 708 15.44 6.35 56.41
N GLY A 709 15.46 7.43 55.59
CA GLY A 709 16.26 8.69 55.68
C GLY A 709 17.22 8.90 54.49
N GLY A 710 17.33 10.00 53.72
CA GLY A 710 16.87 11.39 53.77
C GLY A 710 18.05 12.33 53.37
N GLY A 711 17.94 13.18 52.34
CA GLY A 711 18.90 14.29 52.08
C GLY A 711 19.22 14.65 50.62
N ASN A 712 18.95 15.91 50.24
CA ASN A 712 19.08 16.56 48.91
C ASN A 712 20.52 16.88 48.45
N GLY A 713 20.72 17.08 47.14
CA GLY A 713 21.87 17.79 46.55
C GLY A 713 21.91 17.69 45.02
N GLU A 714 22.00 18.84 44.35
CA GLU A 714 21.91 19.09 42.90
C GLU A 714 23.11 18.63 42.03
N SER A 715 22.78 18.52 40.73
CA SER A 715 23.56 18.80 39.50
C SER A 715 24.55 17.79 38.90
N ASP A 716 24.43 17.73 37.56
CA ASP A 716 25.41 17.46 36.50
C ASP A 716 25.62 16.02 35.97
N ASP A 717 25.17 15.88 34.72
CA ASP A 717 25.77 15.17 33.57
C ASP A 717 26.79 14.05 33.84
N ASP A 718 26.39 12.81 33.51
CA ASP A 718 27.19 11.85 32.74
C ASP A 718 26.43 10.51 32.64
N ASN A 719 25.87 10.18 31.47
CA ASN A 719 25.48 8.79 31.16
C ASN A 719 26.41 8.21 30.09
N LYS A 720 27.54 7.69 30.59
CA LYS A 720 28.40 6.73 29.90
C LYS A 720 27.69 5.39 29.77
N VAL A 721 27.53 4.98 28.52
CA VAL A 721 27.25 3.62 28.04
C VAL A 721 28.13 2.60 28.78
N LYS A 722 27.49 1.70 29.53
CA LYS A 722 28.11 0.46 30.02
C LYS A 722 27.78 -0.68 29.06
N LYS A 723 28.84 -1.24 28.48
CA LYS A 723 28.90 -2.58 27.90
C LYS A 723 28.40 -3.61 28.90
N THR A 724 27.55 -4.52 28.45
CA THR A 724 27.43 -5.87 29.02
C THR A 724 27.82 -6.87 27.94
N GLU A 725 28.86 -7.62 28.28
CA GLU A 725 29.45 -8.72 27.53
C GLU A 725 28.53 -9.95 27.55
N GLY A 726 28.56 -10.70 26.45
CA GLY A 726 28.71 -12.16 26.48
C GLY A 726 27.46 -12.99 26.72
N PHE A 727 27.01 -13.69 25.67
CA PHE A 727 26.85 -15.15 25.74
C PHE A 727 27.11 -15.76 24.35
N THR A 728 28.30 -16.34 24.22
CA THR A 728 28.67 -17.26 23.14
C THR A 728 28.03 -18.62 23.42
N GLY A 729 27.12 -19.05 22.55
CA GLY A 729 26.60 -20.43 22.52
C GLY A 729 26.97 -21.08 21.20
N ASN A 730 27.96 -21.97 21.24
CA ASN A 730 28.26 -22.94 20.18
C ASN A 730 27.17 -24.00 20.19
N GLU A 731 26.41 -24.16 19.11
CA GLU A 731 25.73 -25.42 18.81
C GLU A 731 25.96 -25.80 17.34
N ASN A 732 26.90 -26.73 17.17
CA ASN A 732 26.98 -27.58 15.99
C ASN A 732 25.79 -28.55 16.05
N GLY A 733 24.85 -28.41 15.12
CA GLY A 733 23.76 -29.35 14.92
C GLY A 733 23.62 -29.65 13.43
N GLU A 734 24.40 -30.61 12.92
CA GLU A 734 24.12 -31.27 11.65
C GLU A 734 22.74 -31.95 11.73
N GLN A 735 21.76 -31.49 10.96
CA GLN A 735 20.60 -32.30 10.60
C GLN A 735 20.58 -32.48 9.08
N ASN A 736 21.12 -33.63 8.67
CA ASN A 736 20.90 -34.21 7.36
C ASN A 736 19.41 -34.58 7.24
N TYR A 737 18.68 -33.92 6.33
CA TYR A 737 17.44 -34.47 5.79
C TYR A 737 17.71 -35.07 4.41
N THR A 738 17.87 -36.39 4.43
CA THR A 738 17.90 -37.26 3.25
C THR A 738 16.50 -37.32 2.63
N ALA A 739 16.37 -36.84 1.40
CA ALA A 739 15.19 -37.08 0.57
C ALA A 739 15.09 -38.59 0.25
N ALA A 740 14.08 -39.25 0.84
CA ALA A 740 13.72 -40.62 0.51
C ALA A 740 12.90 -40.64 -0.80
N ASN A 741 13.58 -40.85 -1.93
CA ASN A 741 12.93 -41.31 -3.15
C ASN A 741 12.67 -42.81 -3.04
N ASN A 742 11.40 -43.21 -3.04
CA ASN A 742 11.00 -44.58 -3.33
C ASN A 742 10.65 -44.70 -4.81
N ASP A 743 11.49 -45.43 -5.53
CA ASP A 743 11.30 -45.88 -6.90
C ASP A 743 10.07 -46.78 -7.04
N GLY A 744 9.29 -46.53 -8.10
CA GLY A 744 8.19 -47.36 -8.55
C GLY A 744 8.02 -47.22 -10.06
N SER A 745 8.92 -47.84 -10.81
CA SER A 745 8.96 -47.84 -12.28
C SER A 745 7.66 -48.33 -12.93
N LEU A 746 7.22 -47.68 -14.01
CA LEU A 746 6.93 -48.42 -15.25
C LEU A 746 6.96 -47.52 -16.49
N SER A 747 7.78 -47.96 -17.44
CA SER A 747 8.07 -47.31 -18.72
C SER A 747 6.93 -47.41 -19.73
N SER A 748 6.71 -46.35 -20.52
CA SER A 748 6.63 -46.51 -21.99
C SER A 748 6.83 -45.19 -22.73
N ARG A 749 7.88 -45.18 -23.55
CA ARG A 749 8.30 -44.21 -24.58
C ARG A 749 7.16 -43.73 -25.48
N ILE A 750 7.06 -42.42 -25.73
CA ILE A 750 6.89 -41.86 -27.09
C ILE A 750 7.72 -40.57 -27.22
N ARG A 751 8.79 -40.64 -28.03
CA ARG A 751 9.56 -39.49 -28.54
C ARG A 751 8.74 -38.78 -29.61
N ARG A 752 8.61 -37.44 -29.57
CA ARG A 752 8.46 -36.61 -30.78
C ARG A 752 9.32 -35.35 -30.69
N LYS A 753 10.21 -35.21 -31.70
CA LYS A 753 11.09 -34.07 -32.00
C LYS A 753 10.28 -32.85 -32.43
N PRO A 754 10.76 -31.62 -32.23
CA PRO A 754 10.24 -30.46 -32.95
C PRO A 754 10.92 -30.36 -34.32
N GLN A 755 10.14 -30.35 -35.40
CA GLN A 755 10.58 -29.86 -36.70
C GLN A 755 9.87 -28.54 -36.96
N GLY A 756 10.66 -27.46 -37.02
CA GLY A 756 10.21 -26.20 -37.55
C GLY A 756 9.90 -26.31 -39.03
N LYS A 757 8.86 -25.60 -39.47
CA LYS A 757 8.71 -25.12 -40.84
C LYS A 757 8.02 -23.76 -40.78
N SER A 758 8.77 -22.74 -41.19
CA SER A 758 8.27 -21.42 -41.52
C SER A 758 7.19 -21.52 -42.60
N LEU A 759 6.09 -20.81 -42.42
CA LEU A 759 5.23 -20.37 -43.51
C LEU A 759 4.99 -18.89 -43.31
N GLY A 760 5.75 -18.10 -44.05
CA GLY A 760 5.58 -16.66 -44.11
C GLY A 760 4.24 -16.32 -44.76
N LEU A 761 3.51 -15.41 -44.11
CA LEU A 761 2.45 -14.66 -44.76
C LEU A 761 2.83 -13.19 -44.76
N LYS A 762 3.20 -12.73 -45.96
CA LYS A 762 3.23 -11.32 -46.33
C LYS A 762 1.79 -10.80 -46.27
N ILE A 763 1.51 -9.83 -45.41
CA ILE A 763 0.38 -8.91 -45.62
C ILE A 763 0.93 -7.49 -45.70
N ARG A 764 0.83 -6.97 -46.92
CA ARG A 764 1.15 -5.62 -47.36
C ARG A 764 -0.02 -4.69 -46.99
N ASN A 765 0.33 -3.57 -46.35
CA ASN A 765 -0.13 -2.20 -46.64
C ASN A 765 -1.61 -1.80 -46.49
N ARG A 766 -1.74 -0.64 -45.82
CA ARG A 766 -2.77 0.43 -45.92
C ARG A 766 -4.05 0.20 -45.12
N HIS A 767 -4.24 0.94 -44.03
CA HIS A 767 -4.84 2.27 -44.10
C HIS A 767 -4.62 3.09 -42.83
N ARG A 768 -4.14 4.33 -43.01
CA ARG A 768 -4.27 5.45 -42.08
C ARG A 768 -5.76 5.74 -41.89
N ILE A 769 -6.20 5.95 -40.64
CA ILE A 769 -7.41 6.73 -40.36
C ILE A 769 -6.96 7.92 -39.49
N PRO A 770 -7.24 9.17 -39.90
CA PRO A 770 -6.83 10.36 -39.17
C PRO A 770 -7.76 10.65 -37.99
N ILE A 771 -7.13 11.13 -36.92
CA ILE A 771 -7.72 11.78 -35.76
C ILE A 771 -8.39 13.08 -36.22
N ALA A 772 -9.71 13.05 -36.42
CA ALA A 772 -10.56 14.23 -36.63
C ALA A 772 -12.04 13.90 -36.40
N GLN A 773 -12.38 13.51 -35.16
CA GLN A 773 -13.72 13.52 -34.55
C GLN A 773 -13.62 12.87 -33.16
N LEU A 774 -12.89 13.54 -32.26
CA LEU A 774 -13.00 13.42 -30.80
C LEU A 774 -12.62 14.79 -30.23
#